data_AF-A0A8T2D7B9-F1
#
_entry.id   AF-A0A8T2D7B9-F1
#
_cell.length_a   1.000
_cell.length_b   1.000
_cell.length_c   1.000
_cell.angle_alpha   90.00
_cell.angle_beta   90.00
_cell.angle_gamma   90.00
#
_symmetry.space_group_name_H-M   'P 1'
#
loop_
_entity.id
_entity.type
_entity.pdbx_description
1 polymer ?
#
loop_
_entity_poly.entity_id
_entity_poly.type
_entity_poly.pdbx_seq_one_letter_code
_entity_poly.pdbx_strand_id
1 'polypeptide(L)'
;MRKTKSKIRKYLFNIINSTELSVLQTCKKTHQTRKAKERERERNKNGVTELLQWNPSYKKGSSSDSLSHISSILLIFSSIQISHSLFTTTASYSLIFFAFWHCSSTRGFQFWSYKRSEAASPFKTRYRENEEEEDMTIKPAVRISDGNLIIKNRTILTGVPDNVITTSASEAGPVEGVFVGAVFNKEESKHIVPIGTLRNSRFMSCFRFKLWWMAQRMGEMGRDIPYETQFLLVESNDGSHLESDGANGVECNQKVYTVFLPLIEGSFRSCLQGNVNDEVELCLESGDVDTKRSSFTHSLYIHAGTDPFQTITDAIRTVKLHLNSFRQRHEKKLPGIVDYFGWCTWDAFYQEVTQEGVEAGLKSLAAGGTPPKFVIIDDGWQSVERDATVEAGDEKKESPIFRLTGIKENEKFKKKDDPNVGIKNIVKIAKEKHGLKYVYVWHAITGYWGGVRPGEEYGSVMKYPNMSKGVVENDPTWKTDVMTLQGLGLVSPKKVYKFYNELHSYLADAGVDGVKVDVQCVLETLGGGLGGRVELTRQFHQALDSSVAKNFPDNGCIACMSHNTDALYCSKQAAVIRASDDFYPRDPVSHTIHIASVAYNSVFLGEFMQPDWDMFHSVHPAAEYHASARAISGGPLYVSDAPGKHNFELLRKLVLPDGSILRARLPGRPTRDCLFADPARDGVSLLKIWNMNKYTGVLGVYNCQGAAWSSTERKNIFHQTKTDSLTGSIRGRDVHSISEASTDPTTWNGDCAVYSQSRGELIVMPYNVSLPVSLKIREHEIFTVSPISHLVDGVSFAPIGLVNMYNSGGAIEGLRYEAEKMKVVMEVKGCGKFGSYSSVKPKRCVVESNEIAFEYDSSSGLVTFELDKMPIENKRFHLIQVEL
;
A
#
# COMPACT_ATOMS: atom_id res chain seq x y z
N MET A 1 30.83 48.01 -40.56
CA MET A 1 29.96 47.27 -39.60
C MET A 1 30.32 45.79 -39.35
N ARG A 2 30.97 45.03 -40.25
CA ARG A 2 31.33 43.61 -39.98
C ARG A 2 32.62 43.40 -39.14
N LYS A 3 33.58 44.34 -39.14
CA LYS A 3 34.82 44.23 -38.33
C LYS A 3 34.64 44.55 -36.83
N THR A 4 33.61 45.31 -36.45
CA THR A 4 33.36 45.71 -35.06
C THR A 4 32.66 44.61 -34.24
N LYS A 5 31.76 43.81 -34.86
CA LYS A 5 31.07 42.70 -34.18
C LYS A 5 31.99 41.50 -33.88
N SER A 6 33.04 41.28 -34.68
CA SER A 6 34.03 40.21 -34.45
C SER A 6 34.96 40.51 -33.27
N LYS A 7 35.39 41.78 -33.10
CA LYS A 7 36.21 42.19 -31.95
C LYS A 7 35.45 42.13 -30.61
N ILE A 8 34.16 42.48 -30.59
CA ILE A 8 33.34 42.43 -29.38
C ILE A 8 33.08 40.97 -28.93
N ARG A 9 32.82 40.04 -29.87
CA ARG A 9 32.68 38.60 -29.54
C ARG A 9 33.97 38.00 -28.98
N LYS A 10 35.14 38.38 -29.51
CA LYS A 10 36.43 37.87 -29.03
C LYS A 10 36.81 38.42 -27.65
N TYR A 11 36.37 39.64 -27.33
CA TYR A 11 36.60 40.24 -26.01
C TYR A 11 35.68 39.65 -24.93
N LEU A 12 34.40 39.41 -25.25
CA LEU A 12 33.45 38.74 -24.34
C LEU A 12 33.82 37.28 -24.05
N PHE A 13 34.33 36.54 -25.04
CA PHE A 13 34.74 35.15 -24.86
C PHE A 13 35.99 35.02 -23.96
N ASN A 14 36.90 35.99 -24.01
CA ASN A 14 38.09 36.01 -23.14
C ASN A 14 37.76 36.42 -21.70
N ILE A 15 36.77 37.29 -21.49
CA ILE A 15 36.32 37.65 -20.14
C ILE A 15 35.67 36.44 -19.46
N ILE A 16 34.72 35.76 -20.13
CA ILE A 16 34.00 34.60 -19.57
C ILE A 16 34.95 33.45 -19.18
N ASN A 17 35.93 33.11 -20.03
CA ASN A 17 36.90 32.06 -19.72
C ASN A 17 37.83 32.43 -18.55
N SER A 18 38.18 33.72 -18.39
CA SER A 18 39.03 34.17 -17.29
C SER A 18 38.30 34.13 -15.93
N THR A 19 36.99 34.43 -15.92
CA THR A 19 36.18 34.36 -14.70
C THR A 19 35.94 32.91 -14.28
N GLU A 20 35.65 32.01 -15.21
CA GLU A 20 35.44 30.57 -14.91
C GLU A 20 36.70 29.88 -14.38
N LEU A 21 37.88 30.20 -14.93
CA LEU A 21 39.16 29.67 -14.43
C LEU A 21 39.48 30.17 -13.01
N SER A 22 39.15 31.43 -12.69
CA SER A 22 39.37 31.99 -11.34
C SER A 22 38.43 31.38 -10.30
N VAL A 23 37.18 31.08 -10.67
CA VAL A 23 36.18 30.44 -9.80
C VAL A 23 36.54 28.97 -9.56
N LEU A 24 37.02 28.25 -10.58
CA LEU A 24 37.49 26.87 -10.46
C LEU A 24 38.76 26.76 -9.59
N GLN A 25 39.70 27.70 -9.70
CA GLN A 25 40.88 27.73 -8.84
C GLN A 25 40.55 28.08 -7.39
N THR A 26 39.58 28.98 -7.17
CA THR A 26 39.09 29.34 -5.83
C THR A 26 38.35 28.16 -5.18
N CYS A 27 37.49 27.45 -5.92
CA CYS A 27 36.82 26.24 -5.43
C CYS A 27 37.79 25.10 -5.09
N LYS A 28 38.84 24.89 -5.89
CA LYS A 28 39.89 23.90 -5.60
C LYS A 28 40.67 24.23 -4.33
N LYS A 29 41.03 25.50 -4.11
CA LYS A 29 41.68 25.94 -2.87
C LYS A 29 40.77 25.75 -1.65
N THR A 30 39.49 26.13 -1.74
CA THR A 30 38.53 25.95 -0.63
C THR A 30 38.30 24.47 -0.30
N HIS A 31 38.29 23.59 -1.30
CA HIS A 31 38.12 22.15 -1.09
C HIS A 31 39.36 21.48 -0.48
N GLN A 32 40.58 21.91 -0.86
CA GLN A 32 41.82 21.43 -0.25
C GLN A 32 41.97 21.90 1.21
N THR A 33 41.62 23.14 1.53
CA THR A 33 41.64 23.66 2.91
C THR A 33 40.61 22.95 3.81
N ARG A 34 39.47 22.55 3.25
CA ARG A 34 38.43 21.79 3.96
C ARG A 34 38.86 20.35 4.24
N LYS A 35 39.49 19.67 3.28
CA LYS A 35 40.09 18.33 3.48
C LYS A 35 41.27 18.35 4.46
N ALA A 36 42.06 19.43 4.51
CA ALA A 36 43.12 19.57 5.50
C ALA A 36 42.57 19.71 6.92
N LYS A 37 41.51 20.52 7.13
CA LYS A 37 40.82 20.66 8.42
C LYS A 37 40.08 19.39 8.87
N GLU A 38 39.59 18.57 7.93
CA GLU A 38 38.99 17.27 8.24
C GLU A 38 40.04 16.23 8.69
N ARG A 39 41.20 16.19 8.03
CA ARG A 39 42.32 15.32 8.44
C ARG A 39 42.92 15.70 9.80
N GLU A 40 42.92 16.99 10.14
CA GLU A 40 43.37 17.48 11.45
C GLU A 40 42.35 17.16 12.56
N ARG A 41 41.04 17.15 12.24
CA ARG A 41 39.97 16.67 13.14
C ARG A 41 39.98 15.16 13.35
N GLU A 42 40.36 14.37 12.34
CA GLU A 42 40.52 12.91 12.48
C GLU A 42 41.77 12.56 13.29
N ARG A 43 42.89 13.29 13.15
CA ARG A 43 44.07 13.12 14.02
C ARG A 43 43.78 13.44 15.49
N ASN A 44 43.00 14.48 15.78
CA ASN A 44 42.62 14.83 17.15
C ASN A 44 41.57 13.89 17.77
N LYS A 45 40.82 13.11 16.98
CA LYS A 45 39.91 12.08 17.49
C LYS A 45 40.61 10.75 17.79
N ASN A 46 41.67 10.42 17.06
CA ASN A 46 42.44 9.19 17.27
C ASN A 46 43.49 9.30 18.39
N GLY A 47 43.71 10.49 18.97
CA GLY A 47 44.63 10.72 20.09
C GLY A 47 43.98 10.65 21.48
N VAL A 48 42.67 10.35 21.60
CA VAL A 48 41.93 10.34 22.88
C VAL A 48 41.36 8.95 23.21
N THR A 49 41.89 7.89 22.60
CA THR A 49 41.50 6.48 22.87
C THR A 49 42.64 5.63 23.41
N GLU A 50 43.60 6.24 24.11
CA GLU A 50 44.47 5.54 25.06
C GLU A 50 44.46 6.31 26.38
N LEU A 51 43.57 5.92 27.29
CA LEU A 51 43.66 5.97 28.75
C LEU A 51 42.24 5.92 29.29
N LEU A 52 41.88 4.76 29.86
CA LEU A 52 41.29 4.64 31.21
C LEU A 52 40.75 3.20 31.40
N GLN A 53 41.60 2.38 31.99
CA GLN A 53 41.20 1.23 32.78
C GLN A 53 40.85 1.69 34.20
N TRP A 54 39.82 1.04 34.78
CA TRP A 54 39.65 0.68 36.20
C TRP A 54 39.24 1.73 37.27
N ASN A 55 37.93 1.68 37.62
CA ASN A 55 37.34 1.29 38.92
C ASN A 55 37.52 2.18 40.21
N PRO A 56 36.78 1.95 41.32
CA PRO A 56 35.55 2.70 41.71
C PRO A 56 35.61 3.30 43.14
N SER A 57 34.81 4.34 43.49
CA SER A 57 34.34 4.58 44.89
C SER A 57 33.53 5.89 45.14
N TYR A 58 32.50 5.75 46.00
CA TYR A 58 32.03 6.66 47.07
C TYR A 58 31.10 7.90 46.84
N LYS A 59 29.93 7.79 47.51
CA LYS A 59 29.21 8.73 48.44
C LYS A 59 28.45 10.00 47.96
N LYS A 60 27.14 9.97 48.29
CA LYS A 60 26.29 10.88 49.12
C LYS A 60 26.35 12.42 48.96
N GLY A 61 25.14 13.00 48.89
CA GLY A 61 24.75 14.36 49.37
C GLY A 61 23.82 15.06 48.37
N SER A 62 22.50 15.23 48.63
CA SER A 62 21.85 16.37 49.33
C SER A 62 22.26 17.74 48.76
N SER A 63 21.43 18.72 48.45
CA SER A 63 20.03 19.06 48.77
C SER A 63 19.73 20.43 48.14
N SER A 64 18.44 20.73 47.90
CA SER A 64 17.77 22.05 48.04
C SER A 64 18.24 23.19 47.10
N ASP A 65 17.49 24.22 46.70
CA ASP A 65 16.24 24.86 47.11
C ASP A 65 15.72 25.66 45.89
N SER A 66 14.42 25.60 45.58
CA SER A 66 13.39 26.64 45.80
C SER A 66 13.63 28.00 45.12
N LEU A 67 12.68 28.45 44.27
CA LEU A 67 11.80 29.59 44.56
C LEU A 67 10.84 29.93 43.40
N SER A 68 9.62 30.22 43.85
CA SER A 68 8.37 30.59 43.21
C SER A 68 8.24 32.07 42.79
N HIS A 69 7.28 32.37 41.90
CA HIS A 69 6.26 33.46 41.97
C HIS A 69 5.29 33.29 40.78
N ILE A 70 4.01 32.90 40.92
CA ILE A 70 2.78 33.60 41.39
C ILE A 70 2.48 34.90 40.62
N SER A 71 1.44 34.94 39.77
CA SER A 71 0.16 35.70 39.91
C SER A 71 -0.41 35.93 38.49
N SER A 72 -1.70 36.02 38.15
CA SER A 72 -2.98 36.03 38.87
C SER A 72 -4.15 35.90 37.87
N ILE A 73 -5.30 35.56 38.45
CA ILE A 73 -6.66 35.34 37.95
C ILE A 73 -7.34 36.60 37.37
N LEU A 74 -8.29 36.43 36.43
CA LEU A 74 -9.51 37.25 36.38
C LEU A 74 -10.74 36.42 35.92
N LEU A 75 -11.80 36.49 36.71
CA LEU A 75 -13.16 35.97 36.50
C LEU A 75 -14.08 37.08 35.99
N ILE A 76 -15.00 36.79 35.07
CA ILE A 76 -16.27 37.53 34.90
C ILE A 76 -17.40 36.53 34.61
N PHE A 77 -18.48 36.64 35.39
CA PHE A 77 -19.78 35.98 35.24
C PHE A 77 -20.67 36.71 34.21
N SER A 78 -21.53 35.98 33.51
CA SER A 78 -22.94 36.38 33.36
C SER A 78 -23.83 35.18 33.02
N SER A 79 -25.02 35.21 33.61
CA SER A 79 -26.07 34.20 33.58
C SER A 79 -27.36 34.86 33.08
N ILE A 80 -28.09 34.24 32.16
CA ILE A 80 -29.51 34.57 31.86
C ILE A 80 -30.31 33.27 31.62
N GLN A 81 -31.52 33.29 32.18
CA GLN A 81 -32.52 32.26 32.41
C GLN A 81 -33.47 31.96 31.23
N ILE A 82 -34.01 30.71 31.26
CA ILE A 82 -35.41 30.28 31.05
C ILE A 82 -36.08 30.48 29.68
N SER A 83 -36.50 29.37 29.04
CA SER A 83 -37.93 29.09 28.82
C SER A 83 -38.20 27.61 28.51
N HIS A 84 -39.13 27.04 29.27
CA HIS A 84 -39.79 25.75 29.08
C HIS A 84 -40.80 25.83 27.93
N SER A 85 -40.99 24.75 27.18
CA SER A 85 -42.32 24.40 26.67
C SER A 85 -42.55 22.89 26.77
N LEU A 86 -43.54 22.53 27.58
CA LEU A 86 -44.16 21.22 27.62
C LEU A 86 -44.89 20.94 26.30
N PHE A 87 -44.86 19.68 25.85
CA PHE A 87 -46.05 19.04 25.29
C PHE A 87 -46.11 17.59 25.79
N THR A 88 -47.20 17.29 26.49
CA THR A 88 -47.59 16.00 27.03
C THR A 88 -48.55 15.27 26.10
N THR A 89 -48.60 13.93 26.26
CA THR A 89 -49.71 13.00 25.98
C THR A 89 -50.05 12.72 24.51
N THR A 90 -50.07 11.48 24.02
CA THR A 90 -50.92 10.32 24.38
C THR A 90 -50.28 9.04 23.77
N ALA A 91 -50.04 7.95 24.51
CA ALA A 91 -50.94 6.91 25.00
C ALA A 91 -51.61 6.04 23.90
N SER A 92 -51.20 4.75 23.86
CA SER A 92 -52.09 3.56 23.96
C SER A 92 -52.15 2.54 22.80
N TYR A 93 -51.56 1.36 23.09
CA TYR A 93 -52.08 -0.01 22.94
C TYR A 93 -52.48 -0.61 21.58
N SER A 94 -51.78 -1.71 21.21
CA SER A 94 -52.35 -3.00 20.76
C SER A 94 -51.23 -4.06 20.77
N LEU A 95 -51.19 -4.97 21.76
CA LEU A 95 -51.75 -6.33 21.77
C LEU A 95 -51.05 -7.35 20.83
N ILE A 96 -50.11 -8.10 21.44
CA ILE A 96 -50.01 -9.58 21.53
C ILE A 96 -50.66 -10.40 20.39
N PHE A 97 -49.91 -11.31 19.75
CA PHE A 97 -50.17 -12.77 19.75
C PHE A 97 -49.09 -13.59 18.97
N PHE A 98 -48.45 -14.49 19.72
CA PHE A 98 -47.97 -15.85 19.42
C PHE A 98 -46.79 -16.18 18.48
N ALA A 99 -45.88 -16.93 19.10
CA ALA A 99 -44.82 -17.75 18.55
C ALA A 99 -45.35 -19.00 17.83
N PHE A 100 -44.57 -19.50 16.86
CA PHE A 100 -44.36 -20.94 16.66
C PHE A 100 -42.98 -21.22 16.04
N TRP A 101 -42.38 -22.30 16.53
CA TRP A 101 -41.04 -22.82 16.24
C TRP A 101 -41.18 -24.10 15.43
N HIS A 102 -40.41 -24.26 14.34
CA HIS A 102 -39.72 -25.48 13.86
C HIS A 102 -39.31 -25.27 12.38
N CYS A 103 -38.02 -25.24 12.02
CA CYS A 103 -37.06 -26.35 11.82
C CYS A 103 -37.15 -27.01 10.42
N SER A 104 -36.00 -26.98 9.70
CA SER A 104 -35.49 -27.96 8.72
C SER A 104 -35.46 -27.61 7.22
N SER A 105 -34.21 -27.48 6.74
CA SER A 105 -33.58 -28.17 5.60
C SER A 105 -33.93 -27.88 4.12
N THR A 106 -32.91 -27.32 3.44
CA THR A 106 -32.25 -27.75 2.17
C THR A 106 -33.00 -27.89 0.83
N ARG A 107 -32.23 -27.51 -0.23
CA ARG A 107 -32.41 -27.68 -1.70
C ARG A 107 -33.28 -26.58 -2.32
N GLY A 108 -32.94 -25.90 -3.40
CA GLY A 108 -32.01 -26.14 -4.51
C GLY A 108 -32.78 -25.67 -5.75
N PHE A 109 -32.40 -24.54 -6.37
CA PHE A 109 -33.18 -23.94 -7.46
C PHE A 109 -32.40 -23.93 -8.79
N GLN A 110 -32.97 -24.62 -9.78
CA GLN A 110 -32.63 -24.54 -11.19
C GLN A 110 -33.54 -23.49 -11.88
N PHE A 111 -32.94 -22.75 -12.81
CA PHE A 111 -33.54 -21.73 -13.66
C PHE A 111 -34.45 -22.32 -14.74
N TRP A 112 -35.58 -21.65 -15.02
CA TRP A 112 -36.35 -21.82 -16.26
C TRP A 112 -36.55 -20.45 -16.95
N SER A 113 -36.28 -20.43 -18.26
CA SER A 113 -36.40 -19.32 -19.20
C SER A 113 -37.79 -19.35 -19.85
N TYR A 114 -38.41 -18.19 -20.05
CA TYR A 114 -39.65 -18.05 -20.84
C TYR A 114 -39.43 -17.16 -22.07
N LYS A 115 -39.78 -17.70 -23.24
CA LYS A 115 -39.88 -17.00 -24.54
C LYS A 115 -41.23 -16.27 -24.65
N ARG A 116 -41.21 -15.11 -25.30
CA ARG A 116 -42.38 -14.26 -25.59
C ARG A 116 -42.82 -14.45 -27.05
N SER A 117 -44.13 -14.51 -27.31
CA SER A 117 -44.74 -14.61 -28.64
C SER A 117 -45.48 -13.31 -29.00
N GLU A 118 -45.32 -12.86 -30.24
CA GLU A 118 -46.07 -11.76 -30.86
C GLU A 118 -47.40 -12.24 -31.48
N ALA A 119 -48.40 -11.35 -31.53
CA ALA A 119 -49.56 -11.43 -32.42
C ALA A 119 -50.07 -10.01 -32.76
N ALA A 120 -50.57 -9.83 -33.98
CA ALA A 120 -50.81 -8.54 -34.64
C ALA A 120 -52.31 -8.23 -34.93
N SER A 121 -52.63 -6.91 -34.96
CA SER A 121 -53.63 -6.19 -35.82
C SER A 121 -55.16 -6.24 -35.50
N PRO A 122 -56.07 -5.30 -35.93
CA PRO A 122 -55.96 -3.96 -36.58
C PRO A 122 -56.89 -2.79 -36.07
N PHE A 123 -56.49 -1.54 -36.41
CA PHE A 123 -57.24 -0.29 -36.79
C PHE A 123 -58.51 0.22 -36.06
N LYS A 124 -58.46 1.49 -35.54
CA LYS A 124 -59.12 2.68 -36.14
C LYS A 124 -58.89 4.04 -35.41
N THR A 125 -58.31 4.99 -36.15
CA THR A 125 -58.57 6.46 -36.25
C THR A 125 -58.43 7.46 -35.08
N ARG A 126 -57.41 8.33 -35.25
CA ARG A 126 -57.35 9.81 -35.11
C ARG A 126 -57.88 10.48 -33.83
N TYR A 127 -56.96 11.06 -33.06
CA TYR A 127 -56.82 12.51 -32.87
C TYR A 127 -55.31 12.84 -32.76
N ARG A 128 -54.93 14.00 -33.30
CA ARG A 128 -53.55 14.44 -33.50
C ARG A 128 -53.30 15.59 -32.52
N GLU A 129 -52.58 15.32 -31.45
CA GLU A 129 -51.91 16.34 -30.64
C GLU A 129 -50.42 16.01 -30.63
N ASN A 130 -49.61 17.05 -30.83
CA ASN A 130 -48.17 16.96 -30.90
C ASN A 130 -47.63 16.71 -29.48
N GLU A 131 -47.28 15.47 -29.19
CA GLU A 131 -46.27 15.16 -28.18
C GLU A 131 -45.06 14.60 -28.94
N GLU A 132 -43.95 15.33 -28.87
CA GLU A 132 -42.64 14.78 -29.20
C GLU A 132 -42.43 13.61 -28.23
N GLU A 133 -42.59 12.37 -28.71
CA GLU A 133 -42.09 11.18 -28.02
C GLU A 133 -40.56 11.32 -27.96
N GLU A 134 -40.05 11.93 -26.88
CA GLU A 134 -38.69 11.68 -26.44
C GLU A 134 -38.59 10.18 -26.16
N ASP A 135 -38.01 9.46 -27.12
CA ASP A 135 -37.55 8.09 -26.97
C ASP A 135 -36.68 8.02 -25.71
N MET A 136 -37.23 7.49 -24.62
CA MET A 136 -36.58 7.31 -23.31
C MET A 136 -35.52 6.22 -23.41
N THR A 137 -34.49 6.45 -24.23
CA THR A 137 -33.26 5.68 -24.24
C THR A 137 -32.43 6.11 -23.04
N ILE A 138 -32.26 5.21 -22.08
CA ILE A 138 -31.33 5.40 -20.95
C ILE A 138 -29.93 5.63 -21.54
N LYS A 139 -29.47 6.88 -21.51
CA LYS A 139 -28.14 7.24 -22.03
C LYS A 139 -27.07 6.53 -21.20
N PRO A 140 -26.07 5.87 -21.81
CA PRO A 140 -24.96 5.25 -21.08
C PRO A 140 -24.26 6.27 -20.19
N ALA A 141 -23.87 5.86 -18.98
CA ALA A 141 -23.27 6.78 -18.01
C ALA A 141 -21.93 7.36 -18.49
N VAL A 142 -21.20 6.61 -19.33
CA VAL A 142 -19.96 7.05 -20.00
C VAL A 142 -20.18 6.95 -21.51
N ARG A 143 -19.99 8.05 -22.23
CA ARG A 143 -20.14 8.09 -23.70
C ARG A 143 -19.21 9.09 -24.35
N ILE A 144 -18.85 8.85 -25.61
CA ILE A 144 -18.16 9.83 -26.45
C ILE A 144 -19.20 10.44 -27.40
N SER A 145 -19.36 11.76 -27.37
CA SER A 145 -20.31 12.51 -28.20
C SER A 145 -19.68 13.84 -28.60
N ASP A 146 -19.75 14.19 -29.89
CA ASP A 146 -19.28 15.48 -30.41
C ASP A 146 -17.82 15.79 -30.05
N GLY A 147 -16.96 14.77 -30.10
CA GLY A 147 -15.54 14.88 -29.72
C GLY A 147 -15.30 15.06 -28.22
N ASN A 148 -16.26 14.73 -27.35
CA ASN A 148 -16.13 14.86 -25.89
C ASN A 148 -16.39 13.52 -25.20
N LEU A 149 -15.57 13.18 -24.21
CA LEU A 149 -15.86 12.11 -23.25
C LEU A 149 -16.75 12.68 -22.14
N ILE A 150 -18.00 12.23 -22.12
CA ILE A 150 -19.04 12.71 -21.22
C ILE A 150 -19.39 11.61 -20.22
N ILE A 151 -19.40 11.95 -18.93
CA ILE A 151 -19.70 11.06 -17.81
C ILE A 151 -20.81 11.65 -16.96
N LYS A 152 -21.96 10.98 -16.87
CA LYS A 152 -23.18 11.47 -16.17
C LYS A 152 -23.48 12.94 -16.51
N ASN A 153 -23.41 13.28 -17.80
CA ASN A 153 -23.57 14.64 -18.38
C ASN A 153 -22.46 15.66 -18.08
N ARG A 154 -21.34 15.25 -17.48
CA ARG A 154 -20.16 16.09 -17.24
C ARG A 154 -19.07 15.77 -18.25
N THR A 155 -18.52 16.78 -18.91
CA THR A 155 -17.40 16.59 -19.85
C THR A 155 -16.10 16.45 -19.08
N ILE A 156 -15.42 15.31 -19.24
CA ILE A 156 -14.12 15.04 -18.60
C ILE A 156 -12.97 15.26 -19.57
N LEU A 157 -13.11 14.79 -20.82
CA LEU A 157 -12.13 15.03 -21.89
C LEU A 157 -12.80 15.71 -23.07
N THR A 158 -12.05 16.62 -23.72
CA THR A 158 -12.48 17.37 -24.91
C THR A 158 -11.55 17.11 -26.09
N GLY A 159 -12.05 17.22 -27.32
CA GLY A 159 -11.22 17.00 -28.51
C GLY A 159 -10.75 15.54 -28.67
N VAL A 160 -11.62 14.58 -28.35
CA VAL A 160 -11.40 13.16 -28.64
C VAL A 160 -11.35 12.97 -30.16
N PRO A 161 -10.27 12.39 -30.73
CA PRO A 161 -10.14 12.17 -32.16
C PRO A 161 -11.11 11.10 -32.72
N ASP A 162 -11.47 11.22 -34.00
CA ASP A 162 -12.39 10.29 -34.69
C ASP A 162 -11.88 8.84 -34.77
N ASN A 163 -10.56 8.63 -34.68
CA ASN A 163 -9.97 7.30 -34.74
C ASN A 163 -9.96 6.59 -33.37
N VAL A 164 -10.40 7.26 -32.30
CA VAL A 164 -10.66 6.67 -30.99
C VAL A 164 -12.07 6.10 -30.99
N ILE A 165 -12.18 4.81 -30.67
CA ILE A 165 -13.44 4.07 -30.74
C ILE A 165 -13.88 3.61 -29.35
N THR A 166 -15.18 3.40 -29.20
CA THR A 166 -15.77 2.85 -27.98
C THR A 166 -16.44 1.51 -28.25
N THR A 167 -16.28 0.59 -27.31
CA THR A 167 -16.98 -0.69 -27.29
C THR A 167 -17.76 -0.82 -25.98
N SER A 168 -19.02 -1.26 -26.07
CA SER A 168 -19.89 -1.39 -24.90
C SER A 168 -19.35 -2.45 -23.93
N ALA A 169 -19.46 -2.18 -22.63
CA ALA A 169 -19.20 -3.18 -21.58
C ALA A 169 -20.41 -4.10 -21.30
N SER A 170 -21.52 -3.95 -22.03
CA SER A 170 -22.82 -4.57 -21.73
C SER A 170 -22.87 -6.10 -21.83
N GLU A 171 -21.88 -6.76 -22.44
CA GLU A 171 -21.74 -8.22 -22.35
C GLU A 171 -21.22 -8.71 -20.98
N ALA A 172 -20.68 -7.82 -20.13
CA ALA A 172 -20.00 -8.16 -18.88
C ALA A 172 -20.64 -7.61 -17.58
N GLY A 173 -21.68 -6.76 -17.64
CA GLY A 173 -22.28 -6.15 -16.45
C GLY A 173 -22.81 -4.72 -16.67
N PRO A 174 -23.20 -4.00 -15.60
CA PRO A 174 -24.07 -2.82 -15.68
C PRO A 174 -23.49 -1.64 -16.48
N VAL A 175 -24.40 -0.77 -16.93
CA VAL A 175 -24.35 0.30 -17.95
C VAL A 175 -23.39 1.49 -17.63
N GLU A 176 -22.42 1.31 -16.74
CA GLU A 176 -21.67 2.40 -16.10
C GLU A 176 -20.21 2.57 -16.56
N GLY A 177 -19.71 1.73 -17.47
CA GLY A 177 -18.36 1.87 -18.03
C GLY A 177 -18.27 1.51 -19.50
N VAL A 178 -17.16 1.89 -20.13
CA VAL A 178 -16.92 1.72 -21.57
C VAL A 178 -15.48 1.29 -21.84
N PHE A 179 -15.29 0.44 -22.84
CA PHE A 179 -13.99 0.14 -23.38
C PHE A 179 -13.63 1.15 -24.47
N VAL A 180 -12.39 1.62 -24.46
CA VAL A 180 -11.83 2.57 -25.41
C VAL A 180 -10.67 1.90 -26.14
N GLY A 181 -10.66 2.08 -27.45
CA GLY A 181 -9.61 1.61 -28.35
C GLY A 181 -9.27 2.65 -29.41
N ALA A 182 -8.42 2.29 -30.36
CA ALA A 182 -8.05 3.15 -31.46
C ALA A 182 -7.72 2.36 -32.73
N VAL A 183 -7.99 2.97 -33.88
CA VAL A 183 -7.65 2.42 -35.20
C VAL A 183 -6.58 3.29 -35.86
N PHE A 184 -5.61 2.64 -36.49
CA PHE A 184 -4.44 3.26 -37.12
C PHE A 184 -4.31 2.81 -38.57
N ASN A 185 -3.73 3.66 -39.40
CA ASN A 185 -3.56 3.38 -40.84
C ASN A 185 -2.40 2.40 -41.14
N LYS A 186 -1.56 2.09 -40.15
CA LYS A 186 -0.37 1.24 -40.29
C LYS A 186 -0.27 0.26 -39.14
N GLU A 187 0.26 -0.92 -39.41
CA GLU A 187 0.64 -1.87 -38.39
C GLU A 187 2.01 -1.52 -37.83
N GLU A 188 2.09 -1.31 -36.51
CA GLU A 188 3.33 -1.03 -35.80
C GLU A 188 3.36 -1.81 -34.49
N SER A 189 4.56 -1.99 -33.92
CA SER A 189 4.75 -2.56 -32.58
C SER A 189 4.52 -1.54 -31.46
N LYS A 190 4.37 -0.27 -31.84
CA LYS A 190 4.10 0.85 -30.95
C LYS A 190 3.17 1.88 -31.59
N HIS A 191 2.14 2.28 -30.85
CA HIS A 191 1.26 3.39 -31.19
C HIS A 191 1.14 4.37 -30.02
N ILE A 192 0.93 5.64 -30.34
CA ILE A 192 0.57 6.70 -29.39
C ILE A 192 -0.59 7.47 -30.01
N VAL A 193 -1.68 7.64 -29.27
CA VAL A 193 -2.86 8.38 -29.73
C VAL A 193 -3.41 9.25 -28.59
N PRO A 194 -3.72 10.54 -28.84
CA PRO A 194 -4.44 11.34 -27.86
C PRO A 194 -5.88 10.82 -27.73
N ILE A 195 -6.37 10.69 -26.50
CA ILE A 195 -7.76 10.29 -26.18
C ILE A 195 -8.59 11.46 -25.67
N GLY A 196 -8.08 12.68 -25.84
CA GLY A 196 -8.72 13.94 -25.47
C GLY A 196 -7.88 14.78 -24.50
N THR A 197 -8.31 16.02 -24.31
CA THR A 197 -7.68 17.05 -23.49
C THR A 197 -8.31 17.07 -22.11
N LEU A 198 -7.48 16.97 -21.06
CA LEU A 198 -7.89 17.09 -19.66
C LEU A 198 -7.48 18.45 -19.10
N ARG A 199 -8.44 19.24 -18.62
CA ARG A 199 -8.19 20.55 -17.99
C ARG A 199 -9.02 20.74 -16.75
N ASN A 200 -8.43 21.44 -15.78
CA ASN A 200 -9.05 21.86 -14.53
C ASN A 200 -9.69 20.73 -13.73
N SER A 201 -9.29 19.47 -13.90
CA SER A 201 -9.91 18.31 -13.24
C SER A 201 -8.90 17.61 -12.37
N ARG A 202 -9.11 17.62 -11.05
CA ARG A 202 -8.17 17.03 -10.10
C ARG A 202 -8.06 15.54 -10.35
N PHE A 203 -6.83 15.04 -10.39
CA PHE A 203 -6.58 13.62 -10.53
C PHE A 203 -5.51 13.13 -9.58
N MET A 204 -5.53 11.82 -9.35
CA MET A 204 -4.43 11.06 -8.76
C MET A 204 -4.09 9.91 -9.71
N SER A 205 -2.80 9.72 -9.94
CA SER A 205 -2.28 8.68 -10.82
C SER A 205 -1.26 7.81 -10.10
N CYS A 206 -1.25 6.52 -10.41
CA CYS A 206 -0.15 5.62 -10.10
C CYS A 206 0.64 5.36 -11.39
N PHE A 207 1.91 5.77 -11.42
CA PHE A 207 2.77 5.69 -12.59
C PHE A 207 4.10 5.03 -12.24
N ARG A 208 4.72 4.35 -13.22
CA ARG A 208 6.02 3.72 -13.00
C ARG A 208 7.15 4.75 -13.12
N PHE A 209 7.70 5.14 -11.97
CA PHE A 209 8.85 6.04 -11.91
C PHE A 209 10.20 5.33 -12.07
N LYS A 210 10.21 4.00 -11.87
CA LYS A 210 11.28 3.05 -12.17
C LYS A 210 10.68 1.84 -12.87
N LEU A 211 11.50 0.99 -13.51
CA LEU A 211 11.02 -0.26 -14.14
C LEU A 211 10.18 -1.10 -13.16
N TRP A 212 10.64 -1.17 -11.91
CA TRP A 212 10.13 -2.03 -10.86
C TRP A 212 8.93 -1.46 -10.10
N TRP A 213 8.88 -0.13 -9.96
CA TRP A 213 8.14 0.54 -8.89
C TRP A 213 7.23 1.65 -9.40
N MET A 214 6.08 1.77 -8.74
CA MET A 214 5.15 2.88 -8.95
C MET A 214 5.28 3.92 -7.85
N ALA A 215 4.91 5.15 -8.20
CA ALA A 215 4.67 6.23 -7.29
C ALA A 215 3.38 6.96 -7.69
N GLN A 216 2.97 7.88 -6.83
CA GLN A 216 1.79 8.70 -6.99
C GLN A 216 2.11 10.07 -7.58
N ARG A 217 1.21 10.59 -8.42
CA ARG A 217 1.22 11.97 -8.89
C ARG A 217 -0.18 12.53 -8.90
N MET A 218 -0.32 13.74 -8.33
CA MET A 218 -1.53 14.54 -8.37
C MET A 218 -1.33 15.68 -9.36
N GLY A 219 -2.41 16.11 -10.00
CA GLY A 219 -2.41 17.20 -10.98
C GLY A 219 -3.83 17.58 -11.38
N GLU A 220 -3.93 18.54 -12.29
CA GLU A 220 -5.23 19.07 -12.75
C GLU A 220 -5.32 19.19 -14.27
N MET A 221 -4.21 18.97 -14.97
CA MET A 221 -4.09 19.10 -16.42
C MET A 221 -3.50 17.83 -17.04
N GLY A 222 -3.83 17.55 -18.31
CA GLY A 222 -3.30 16.39 -19.02
C GLY A 222 -1.77 16.37 -19.05
N ARG A 223 -1.11 17.53 -19.13
CA ARG A 223 0.37 17.65 -19.09
C ARG A 223 1.02 17.13 -17.80
N ASP A 224 0.24 17.08 -16.71
CA ASP A 224 0.74 16.67 -15.39
C ASP A 224 0.80 15.13 -15.26
N ILE A 225 0.15 14.40 -16.18
CA ILE A 225 0.12 12.93 -16.19
C ILE A 225 1.50 12.40 -16.59
N PRO A 226 2.20 11.67 -15.71
CA PRO A 226 3.53 11.15 -16.02
C PRO A 226 3.50 10.04 -17.08
N TYR A 227 4.64 9.85 -17.76
CA TYR A 227 4.90 8.65 -18.55
C TYR A 227 4.68 7.38 -17.71
N GLU A 228 4.22 6.31 -18.35
CA GLU A 228 3.95 5.00 -17.73
C GLU A 228 2.88 5.06 -16.62
N THR A 229 1.85 5.90 -16.79
CA THR A 229 0.69 5.91 -15.89
C THR A 229 -0.18 4.68 -16.12
N GLN A 230 -0.39 3.89 -15.08
CA GLN A 230 -1.08 2.58 -15.13
C GLN A 230 -2.47 2.61 -14.51
N PHE A 231 -2.75 3.64 -13.73
CA PHE A 231 -4.02 3.87 -13.06
C PHE A 231 -4.19 5.38 -12.90
N LEU A 232 -5.35 5.89 -13.29
CA LEU A 232 -5.70 7.30 -13.16
C LEU A 232 -7.12 7.41 -12.61
N LEU A 233 -7.26 8.13 -11.50
CA LEU A 233 -8.52 8.47 -10.86
C LEU A 233 -8.73 9.98 -11.02
N VAL A 234 -9.83 10.38 -11.65
CA VAL A 234 -10.21 11.78 -11.88
C VAL A 234 -11.44 12.10 -11.05
N GLU A 235 -11.43 13.25 -10.38
CA GLU A 235 -12.59 13.79 -9.69
C GLU A 235 -13.28 14.85 -10.55
N SER A 236 -14.60 14.80 -10.64
CA SER A 236 -15.38 15.83 -11.32
C SER A 236 -15.31 17.17 -10.59
N ASN A 237 -15.25 18.26 -11.36
CA ASN A 237 -15.22 19.63 -10.85
C ASN A 237 -16.53 20.05 -10.17
N ASP A 238 -17.64 19.54 -10.67
CA ASP A 238 -18.97 19.85 -10.17
C ASP A 238 -19.42 18.81 -9.12
N GLY A 239 -20.25 19.25 -8.17
CA GLY A 239 -20.84 18.41 -7.13
C GLY A 239 -20.24 18.61 -5.73
N SER A 240 -21.00 18.21 -4.72
CA SER A 240 -20.63 18.28 -3.30
C SER A 240 -20.17 16.91 -2.77
N HIS A 241 -19.31 16.94 -1.76
CA HIS A 241 -18.93 15.75 -0.98
C HIS A 241 -19.93 15.42 0.14
N LEU A 242 -20.99 16.22 0.28
CA LEU A 242 -22.03 16.03 1.29
C LEU A 242 -23.01 14.97 0.77
N GLU A 243 -23.40 14.04 1.66
CA GLU A 243 -24.51 13.13 1.40
C GLU A 243 -25.76 13.98 1.18
N SER A 244 -26.66 13.55 0.28
CA SER A 244 -27.93 14.25 0.12
C SER A 244 -28.72 14.06 1.39
N ASP A 245 -28.86 15.11 2.20
CA ASP A 245 -29.81 15.14 3.30
C ASP A 245 -31.18 14.72 2.73
N GLY A 246 -31.73 13.63 3.25
CA GLY A 246 -32.93 13.00 2.71
C GLY A 246 -34.10 13.97 2.58
N ALA A 247 -34.77 13.94 1.42
CA ALA A 247 -36.21 14.16 1.17
C ALA A 247 -36.47 14.66 -0.28
N ASN A 248 -35.49 15.32 -0.93
CA ASN A 248 -35.67 15.86 -2.28
C ASN A 248 -34.68 15.18 -3.25
N GLY A 249 -35.08 14.02 -3.76
CA GLY A 249 -34.28 13.12 -4.63
C GLY A 249 -33.77 13.77 -5.92
N VAL A 250 -32.72 14.57 -5.81
CA VAL A 250 -31.94 15.05 -6.95
C VAL A 250 -30.52 14.49 -6.81
N GLU A 251 -30.28 13.33 -7.42
CA GLU A 251 -28.95 12.68 -7.54
C GLU A 251 -27.89 13.55 -8.25
N CYS A 252 -28.27 14.71 -8.79
CA CYS A 252 -27.45 15.50 -9.72
C CYS A 252 -26.25 16.24 -9.08
N ASN A 253 -26.17 16.33 -7.75
CA ASN A 253 -25.16 17.19 -7.08
C ASN A 253 -24.08 16.42 -6.29
N GLN A 254 -23.91 15.11 -6.48
CA GLN A 254 -22.79 14.38 -5.89
C GLN A 254 -21.51 14.49 -6.74
N LYS A 255 -20.34 14.48 -6.10
CA LYS A 255 -19.06 14.32 -6.81
C LYS A 255 -19.01 12.97 -7.51
N VAL A 256 -18.47 12.96 -8.72
CA VAL A 256 -18.28 11.76 -9.54
C VAL A 256 -16.79 11.49 -9.65
N TYR A 257 -16.41 10.23 -9.44
CA TYR A 257 -15.06 9.73 -9.59
C TYR A 257 -15.00 8.88 -10.85
N THR A 258 -13.99 9.12 -11.69
CA THR A 258 -13.78 8.40 -12.94
C THR A 258 -12.44 7.69 -12.91
N VAL A 259 -12.48 6.38 -13.12
CA VAL A 259 -11.31 5.51 -13.20
C VAL A 259 -10.97 5.28 -14.66
N PHE A 260 -9.69 5.45 -15.01
CA PHE A 260 -9.09 5.09 -16.29
C PHE A 260 -8.08 3.97 -16.05
N LEU A 261 -8.34 2.80 -16.64
CA LEU A 261 -7.53 1.59 -16.53
C LEU A 261 -6.96 1.19 -17.89
N PRO A 262 -5.71 1.54 -18.19
CA PRO A 262 -4.96 0.94 -19.30
C PRO A 262 -4.92 -0.58 -19.18
N LEU A 263 -5.20 -1.27 -20.28
CA LEU A 263 -5.36 -2.71 -20.37
C LEU A 263 -4.31 -3.38 -21.25
N ILE A 264 -4.37 -4.71 -21.26
CA ILE A 264 -3.67 -5.57 -22.20
C ILE A 264 -4.66 -6.01 -23.28
N GLU A 265 -4.28 -5.88 -24.55
CA GLU A 265 -5.05 -6.38 -25.69
C GLU A 265 -4.16 -7.25 -26.58
N GLY A 266 -4.33 -8.57 -26.51
CA GLY A 266 -3.44 -9.53 -27.16
C GLY A 266 -2.02 -9.50 -26.58
N SER A 267 -1.03 -9.20 -27.44
CA SER A 267 0.38 -9.05 -27.04
C SER A 267 0.78 -7.61 -26.69
N PHE A 268 -0.16 -6.66 -26.76
CA PHE A 268 0.10 -5.24 -26.48
C PHE A 268 -0.36 -4.90 -25.07
N ARG A 269 0.46 -4.10 -24.39
CA ARG A 269 0.09 -3.45 -23.13
C ARG A 269 -0.07 -1.96 -23.38
N SER A 270 -1.06 -1.36 -22.72
CA SER A 270 -1.26 0.09 -22.78
C SER A 270 -0.88 0.81 -21.47
N CYS A 271 -0.53 2.10 -21.59
CA CYS A 271 -0.46 3.05 -20.48
C CYS A 271 -0.91 4.44 -20.91
N LEU A 272 -1.11 5.32 -19.94
CA LEU A 272 -1.35 6.74 -20.17
C LEU A 272 -0.07 7.55 -20.00
N GLN A 273 -0.04 8.69 -20.67
CA GLN A 273 0.93 9.76 -20.46
C GLN A 273 0.30 11.12 -20.83
N GLY A 274 0.88 12.20 -20.32
CA GLY A 274 0.54 13.56 -20.70
C GLY A 274 1.46 14.12 -21.77
N ASN A 275 0.99 15.15 -22.47
CA ASN A 275 1.83 15.94 -23.39
C ASN A 275 1.72 17.45 -23.15
N VAL A 276 2.49 18.24 -23.91
CA VAL A 276 2.57 19.71 -23.75
C VAL A 276 1.25 20.45 -24.06
N ASN A 277 0.31 19.80 -24.75
CA ASN A 277 -0.97 20.37 -25.16
C ASN A 277 -2.12 20.08 -24.17
N ASP A 278 -1.83 19.47 -23.02
CA ASP A 278 -2.81 18.94 -22.05
C ASP A 278 -3.61 17.74 -22.55
N GLU A 279 -3.12 17.05 -23.58
CA GLU A 279 -3.75 15.82 -24.07
C GLU A 279 -3.32 14.64 -23.19
N VAL A 280 -4.29 13.78 -22.90
CA VAL A 280 -4.05 12.45 -22.35
C VAL A 280 -3.79 11.53 -23.53
N GLU A 281 -2.62 10.89 -23.56
CA GLU A 281 -2.23 9.99 -24.63
C GLU A 281 -2.28 8.54 -24.16
N LEU A 282 -2.88 7.67 -24.98
CA LEU A 282 -2.84 6.22 -24.83
C LEU A 282 -1.65 5.69 -25.63
N CYS A 283 -0.68 5.09 -24.93
CA CYS A 283 0.46 4.41 -25.53
C CYS A 283 0.21 2.91 -25.57
N LEU A 284 0.46 2.27 -26.70
CA LEU A 284 0.24 0.85 -26.96
C LEU A 284 1.56 0.24 -27.42
N GLU A 285 2.09 -0.76 -26.70
CA GLU A 285 3.39 -1.34 -27.02
C GLU A 285 3.37 -2.87 -26.87
N SER A 286 3.91 -3.59 -27.86
CA SER A 286 4.09 -5.05 -27.79
C SER A 286 5.42 -5.46 -27.15
N GLY A 287 6.41 -4.56 -27.11
CA GLY A 287 7.78 -4.89 -26.68
C GLY A 287 8.55 -5.79 -27.65
N ASP A 288 8.04 -5.98 -28.88
CA ASP A 288 8.66 -6.79 -29.92
C ASP A 288 8.41 -6.18 -31.30
N VAL A 289 9.48 -5.87 -32.04
CA VAL A 289 9.42 -5.15 -33.32
C VAL A 289 8.65 -5.91 -34.41
N ASP A 290 8.59 -7.23 -34.30
CA ASP A 290 7.91 -8.11 -35.24
C ASP A 290 6.45 -8.36 -34.85
N THR A 291 6.07 -8.04 -33.61
CA THR A 291 4.68 -8.15 -33.13
C THR A 291 3.96 -6.82 -33.37
N LYS A 292 3.27 -6.72 -34.51
CA LYS A 292 2.60 -5.50 -34.99
C LYS A 292 1.08 -5.64 -35.05
N ARG A 293 0.37 -4.52 -34.89
CA ARG A 293 -1.09 -4.42 -35.01
C ARG A 293 -1.48 -2.98 -35.35
N SER A 294 -2.66 -2.75 -35.90
CA SER A 294 -3.18 -1.42 -36.28
C SER A 294 -4.55 -1.10 -35.72
N SER A 295 -5.23 -2.03 -35.05
CA SER A 295 -6.59 -1.83 -34.53
C SER A 295 -6.73 -2.42 -33.14
N PHE A 296 -7.29 -1.63 -32.25
CA PHE A 296 -7.48 -1.93 -30.83
C PHE A 296 -8.88 -1.51 -30.43
N THR A 297 -9.55 -2.33 -29.63
CA THR A 297 -10.97 -2.17 -29.29
C THR A 297 -11.21 -2.07 -27.78
N HIS A 298 -10.26 -2.56 -26.97
CA HIS A 298 -10.40 -2.71 -25.52
C HIS A 298 -9.11 -2.37 -24.77
N SER A 299 -8.36 -1.39 -25.26
CA SER A 299 -7.05 -1.06 -24.71
C SER A 299 -7.09 -0.16 -23.47
N LEU A 300 -8.24 0.43 -23.16
CA LEU A 300 -8.47 1.24 -21.98
C LEU A 300 -9.90 0.98 -21.50
N TYR A 301 -10.11 0.84 -20.19
CA TYR A 301 -11.43 0.79 -19.59
C TYR A 301 -11.69 2.04 -18.76
N ILE A 302 -12.85 2.67 -18.97
CA ILE A 302 -13.29 3.87 -18.24
C ILE A 302 -14.56 3.53 -17.47
N HIS A 303 -14.59 3.86 -16.19
CA HIS A 303 -15.73 3.58 -15.31
C HIS A 303 -15.93 4.73 -14.33
N ALA A 304 -17.17 5.00 -13.94
CA ALA A 304 -17.49 6.11 -13.07
C ALA A 304 -18.51 5.77 -11.98
N GLY A 305 -18.34 6.36 -10.81
CA GLY A 305 -19.23 6.20 -9.66
C GLY A 305 -19.10 7.34 -8.67
N THR A 306 -19.83 7.27 -7.56
CA THR A 306 -19.88 8.33 -6.53
C THR A 306 -19.05 8.00 -5.29
N ASP A 307 -18.68 6.73 -5.12
CA ASP A 307 -17.74 6.25 -4.11
C ASP A 307 -16.42 5.86 -4.78
N PRO A 308 -15.28 6.50 -4.45
CA PRO A 308 -14.04 6.27 -5.20
C PRO A 308 -13.47 4.87 -5.01
N PHE A 309 -13.60 4.27 -3.81
CA PHE A 309 -13.05 2.94 -3.54
C PHE A 309 -13.89 1.84 -4.18
N GLN A 310 -15.21 1.98 -4.12
CA GLN A 310 -16.14 1.08 -4.80
C GLN A 310 -16.00 1.20 -6.33
N THR A 311 -15.90 2.42 -6.87
CA THR A 311 -15.67 2.66 -8.31
C THR A 311 -14.41 1.95 -8.80
N ILE A 312 -13.32 2.00 -8.04
CA ILE A 312 -12.08 1.27 -8.37
C ILE A 312 -12.31 -0.24 -8.33
N THR A 313 -12.95 -0.74 -7.28
CA THR A 313 -13.24 -2.18 -7.09
C THR A 313 -14.09 -2.73 -8.22
N ASP A 314 -15.11 -1.98 -8.64
CA ASP A 314 -16.04 -2.34 -9.70
C ASP A 314 -15.38 -2.28 -11.07
N ALA A 315 -14.54 -1.26 -11.30
CA ALA A 315 -13.77 -1.16 -12.53
C ALA A 315 -12.83 -2.36 -12.72
N ILE A 316 -12.08 -2.73 -11.67
CA ILE A 316 -11.21 -3.91 -11.69
C ILE A 316 -12.02 -5.20 -11.85
N ARG A 317 -13.21 -5.29 -11.27
CA ARG A 317 -14.10 -6.45 -11.45
C ARG A 317 -14.50 -6.62 -12.92
N THR A 318 -14.91 -5.54 -13.60
CA THR A 318 -15.25 -5.59 -15.02
C THR A 318 -14.04 -5.99 -15.88
N VAL A 319 -12.87 -5.40 -15.61
CA VAL A 319 -11.63 -5.75 -16.30
C VAL A 319 -11.24 -7.22 -16.07
N LYS A 320 -11.43 -7.74 -14.86
CA LYS A 320 -11.22 -9.17 -14.54
C LYS A 320 -12.12 -10.06 -15.39
N LEU A 321 -13.42 -9.74 -15.47
CA LEU A 321 -14.38 -10.51 -16.27
C LEU A 321 -14.04 -10.48 -17.76
N HIS A 322 -13.56 -9.34 -18.26
CA HIS A 322 -13.16 -9.18 -19.66
C HIS A 322 -11.85 -9.93 -19.99
N LEU A 323 -10.78 -9.73 -19.20
CA LEU A 323 -9.47 -10.31 -19.49
C LEU A 323 -9.37 -11.80 -19.11
N ASN A 324 -10.09 -12.23 -18.07
CA ASN A 324 -10.12 -13.61 -17.55
C ASN A 324 -8.72 -14.21 -17.25
N SER A 325 -7.74 -13.36 -16.95
CA SER A 325 -6.33 -13.74 -16.81
C SER A 325 -5.77 -13.54 -15.40
N PHE A 326 -6.49 -12.87 -14.50
CA PHE A 326 -6.09 -12.63 -13.12
C PHE A 326 -7.26 -12.81 -12.15
N ARG A 327 -6.99 -12.71 -10.84
CA ARG A 327 -8.00 -12.71 -9.77
C ARG A 327 -7.86 -11.46 -8.91
N GLN A 328 -8.97 -10.99 -8.35
CA GLN A 328 -8.94 -9.92 -7.34
C GLN A 328 -8.44 -10.47 -6.00
N ARG A 329 -7.92 -9.57 -5.15
CA ARG A 329 -7.31 -9.91 -3.85
C ARG A 329 -8.18 -10.84 -3.00
N HIS A 330 -9.48 -10.58 -2.89
CA HIS A 330 -10.39 -11.34 -2.03
C HIS A 330 -10.67 -12.76 -2.53
N GLU A 331 -10.32 -13.08 -3.78
CA GLU A 331 -10.46 -14.41 -4.39
C GLU A 331 -9.19 -15.27 -4.22
N LYS A 332 -8.14 -14.70 -3.61
CA LYS A 332 -6.84 -15.35 -3.41
C LYS A 332 -6.67 -15.80 -1.97
N LYS A 333 -5.99 -16.93 -1.78
CA LYS A 333 -5.61 -17.41 -0.46
C LYS A 333 -4.48 -16.52 0.07
N LEU A 334 -4.74 -15.74 1.12
CA LEU A 334 -3.69 -15.01 1.82
C LEU A 334 -2.80 -16.00 2.60
N PRO A 335 -1.46 -15.91 2.47
CA PRO A 335 -0.55 -16.74 3.24
C PRO A 335 -0.54 -16.30 4.70
N GLY A 336 -0.38 -17.26 5.61
CA GLY A 336 -0.45 -17.04 7.06
C GLY A 336 0.66 -16.17 7.63
N ILE A 337 1.72 -15.85 6.88
CA ILE A 337 2.77 -14.89 7.30
C ILE A 337 2.19 -13.52 7.65
N VAL A 338 1.05 -13.13 7.07
CA VAL A 338 0.46 -11.81 7.30
C VAL A 338 0.05 -11.61 8.76
N ASP A 339 -0.34 -12.66 9.47
CA ASP A 339 -0.86 -12.56 10.85
C ASP A 339 0.22 -12.61 11.94
N TYR A 340 1.50 -12.66 11.55
CA TYR A 340 2.61 -12.76 12.49
C TYR A 340 3.67 -11.70 12.25
N PHE A 341 4.49 -11.51 13.28
CA PHE A 341 5.72 -10.74 13.18
C PHE A 341 6.82 -11.57 12.50
N GLY A 342 7.60 -10.95 11.63
CA GLY A 342 8.72 -11.59 10.97
C GLY A 342 10.01 -10.78 10.98
N TRP A 343 11.03 -11.36 10.34
CA TRP A 343 12.34 -10.74 10.15
C TRP A 343 12.89 -11.05 8.76
N CYS A 344 13.46 -10.04 8.10
CA CYS A 344 14.13 -10.19 6.81
C CYS A 344 15.63 -9.98 6.98
N THR A 345 16.44 -10.85 6.38
CA THR A 345 17.90 -10.84 6.57
C THR A 345 18.63 -9.76 5.75
N TRP A 346 17.94 -9.04 4.85
CA TRP A 346 18.57 -8.13 3.88
C TRP A 346 19.38 -7.01 4.52
N ASP A 347 18.81 -6.10 5.31
CA ASP A 347 19.63 -5.01 5.89
C ASP A 347 20.58 -5.49 7.00
N ALA A 348 20.31 -6.66 7.57
CA ALA A 348 21.15 -7.26 8.60
C ALA A 348 22.49 -7.76 8.04
N PHE A 349 22.50 -8.34 6.84
CA PHE A 349 23.68 -9.01 6.27
C PHE A 349 23.94 -8.72 4.79
N TYR A 350 22.96 -8.19 4.05
CA TYR A 350 22.92 -8.18 2.60
C TYR A 350 23.29 -9.58 2.07
N GLN A 351 24.18 -9.63 1.08
CA GLN A 351 24.64 -10.87 0.47
C GLN A 351 25.54 -11.72 1.40
N GLU A 352 25.89 -11.25 2.60
CA GLU A 352 26.75 -11.97 3.56
C GLU A 352 25.97 -12.83 4.56
N VAL A 353 24.67 -13.07 4.33
CA VAL A 353 23.85 -13.92 5.19
C VAL A 353 24.41 -15.36 5.31
N THR A 354 24.41 -15.91 6.53
CA THR A 354 24.82 -17.29 6.87
C THR A 354 23.80 -17.96 7.79
N GLN A 355 23.90 -19.28 7.97
CA GLN A 355 23.05 -20.03 8.90
C GLN A 355 23.17 -19.50 10.35
N GLU A 356 24.39 -19.23 10.79
CA GLU A 356 24.68 -18.71 12.14
C GLU A 356 24.13 -17.30 12.31
N GLY A 357 24.22 -16.46 11.26
CA GLY A 357 23.64 -15.12 11.25
C GLY A 357 22.11 -15.17 11.40
N VAL A 358 21.45 -16.08 10.68
CA VAL A 358 20.00 -16.29 10.80
C VAL A 358 19.64 -16.73 12.22
N GLU A 359 20.31 -17.75 12.77
CA GLU A 359 20.03 -18.22 14.14
C GLU A 359 20.26 -17.13 15.20
N ALA A 360 21.33 -16.33 15.04
CA ALA A 360 21.62 -15.23 15.95
C ALA A 360 20.52 -14.16 15.97
N GLY A 361 19.94 -13.81 14.82
CA GLY A 361 18.82 -12.87 14.75
C GLY A 361 17.55 -13.40 15.39
N LEU A 362 17.20 -14.67 15.11
CA LEU A 362 16.05 -15.33 15.73
C LEU A 362 16.18 -15.40 17.26
N LYS A 363 17.37 -15.76 17.75
CA LYS A 363 17.68 -15.80 19.19
C LYS A 363 17.56 -14.41 19.82
N SER A 364 18.10 -13.39 19.16
CA SER A 364 18.09 -12.01 19.63
C SER A 364 16.68 -11.46 19.79
N LEU A 365 15.81 -11.61 18.79
CA LEU A 365 14.42 -11.15 18.85
C LEU A 365 13.59 -11.90 19.89
N ALA A 366 13.75 -13.23 19.97
CA ALA A 366 13.07 -14.04 20.97
C ALA A 366 13.47 -13.66 22.40
N ALA A 367 14.76 -13.40 22.65
CA ALA A 367 15.26 -12.97 23.95
C ALA A 367 14.67 -11.62 24.43
N GLY A 368 14.25 -10.75 23.50
CA GLY A 368 13.60 -9.47 23.82
C GLY A 368 12.08 -9.52 23.99
N GLY A 369 11.48 -10.71 23.93
CA GLY A 369 10.03 -10.91 24.12
C GLY A 369 9.18 -10.59 22.89
N THR A 370 9.80 -10.45 21.71
CA THR A 370 9.10 -10.23 20.44
C THR A 370 9.54 -11.31 19.42
N PRO A 371 9.22 -12.59 19.68
CA PRO A 371 9.70 -13.70 18.86
C PRO A 371 9.07 -13.65 17.46
N PRO A 372 9.86 -13.63 16.38
CA PRO A 372 9.32 -13.73 15.03
C PRO A 372 8.73 -15.13 14.80
N LYS A 373 7.66 -15.23 14.01
CA LYS A 373 7.09 -16.50 13.54
C LYS A 373 7.34 -16.76 12.06
N PHE A 374 7.96 -15.82 11.36
CA PHE A 374 8.55 -16.10 10.08
C PHE A 374 9.88 -15.38 9.86
N VAL A 375 10.68 -15.92 8.95
CA VAL A 375 11.90 -15.29 8.45
C VAL A 375 11.92 -15.31 6.92
N ILE A 376 12.40 -14.23 6.32
CA ILE A 376 12.76 -14.18 4.90
C ILE A 376 14.29 -14.22 4.84
N ILE A 377 14.83 -15.35 4.35
CA ILE A 377 16.24 -15.46 4.00
C ILE A 377 16.39 -14.80 2.63
N ASP A 378 16.82 -13.54 2.65
CA ASP A 378 16.95 -12.69 1.48
C ASP A 378 18.22 -13.03 0.66
N ASP A 379 18.53 -12.24 -0.37
CA ASP A 379 19.63 -12.48 -1.30
C ASP A 379 20.97 -12.76 -0.60
N GLY A 380 21.73 -13.70 -1.15
CA GLY A 380 23.04 -14.16 -0.66
C GLY A 380 23.13 -15.65 -0.38
N TRP A 381 22.05 -16.42 -0.43
CA TRP A 381 22.05 -17.86 -0.15
C TRP A 381 22.28 -18.76 -1.38
N GLN A 382 22.00 -18.25 -2.58
CA GLN A 382 22.05 -19.02 -3.84
C GLN A 382 23.49 -19.25 -4.34
N SER A 383 23.70 -20.33 -5.11
CA SER A 383 24.96 -20.60 -5.81
C SER A 383 25.05 -19.78 -7.09
N VAL A 384 25.97 -18.80 -7.12
CA VAL A 384 26.11 -17.85 -8.22
C VAL A 384 27.56 -17.59 -8.57
N GLU A 385 27.82 -17.25 -9.83
CA GLU A 385 29.16 -16.96 -10.35
C GLU A 385 29.11 -15.83 -11.40
N ARG A 386 30.23 -15.15 -11.57
CA ARG A 386 30.46 -14.19 -12.67
C ARG A 386 30.83 -14.91 -13.97
N ASP A 387 30.59 -14.28 -15.11
CA ASP A 387 31.09 -14.79 -16.39
C ASP A 387 32.62 -14.70 -16.47
N ALA A 388 33.24 -15.60 -17.23
CA ALA A 388 34.70 -15.78 -17.29
C ALA A 388 35.46 -14.71 -18.11
N THR A 389 34.84 -13.57 -18.48
CA THR A 389 35.43 -12.61 -19.44
C THR A 389 35.34 -11.16 -18.98
N VAL A 390 36.37 -10.69 -18.28
CA VAL A 390 37.05 -9.41 -18.56
C VAL A 390 38.52 -9.68 -18.24
N GLU A 391 39.39 -9.73 -19.25
CA GLU A 391 40.84 -9.74 -19.03
C GLU A 391 41.22 -8.52 -18.18
N ALA A 392 42.11 -8.74 -17.21
CA ALA A 392 42.64 -7.68 -16.35
C ALA A 392 43.47 -6.69 -17.18
N GLY A 393 42.80 -5.76 -17.87
CA GLY A 393 43.42 -4.81 -18.79
C GLY A 393 42.67 -3.50 -18.99
N ASP A 394 41.34 -3.46 -18.80
CA ASP A 394 40.57 -2.21 -18.88
C ASP A 394 40.10 -1.75 -17.49
N GLU A 395 40.71 -0.67 -17.00
CA GLU A 395 40.44 -0.01 -15.72
C GLU A 395 39.06 0.70 -15.65
N LYS A 396 38.03 0.18 -16.32
CA LYS A 396 36.65 0.58 -16.07
C LYS A 396 36.01 -0.41 -15.11
N LYS A 397 35.94 0.01 -13.84
CA LYS A 397 35.25 -0.64 -12.72
C LYS A 397 33.75 -0.80 -13.00
N GLU A 398 33.37 -1.73 -13.87
CA GLU A 398 31.98 -2.18 -13.96
C GLU A 398 31.76 -3.30 -12.94
N SER A 399 30.74 -3.15 -12.09
CA SER A 399 30.36 -4.20 -11.14
C SER A 399 29.94 -5.45 -11.93
N PRO A 400 30.48 -6.64 -11.62
CA PRO A 400 30.11 -7.86 -12.35
C PRO A 400 28.68 -8.28 -12.02
N ILE A 401 27.92 -8.72 -13.02
CA ILE A 401 26.64 -9.38 -12.80
C ILE A 401 26.87 -10.87 -12.51
N PHE A 402 26.16 -11.39 -11.50
CA PHE A 402 26.23 -12.79 -11.10
C PHE A 402 25.06 -13.57 -11.69
N ARG A 403 25.31 -14.82 -12.08
CA ARG A 403 24.30 -15.73 -12.65
C ARG A 403 24.15 -16.97 -11.80
N LEU A 404 22.92 -17.48 -11.73
CA LEU A 404 22.60 -18.72 -11.04
C LEU A 404 23.32 -19.89 -11.74
N THR A 405 24.12 -20.64 -10.98
CA THR A 405 24.83 -21.83 -11.50
C THR A 405 24.18 -23.14 -11.09
N GLY A 406 23.31 -23.11 -10.08
CA GLY A 406 22.52 -24.26 -9.65
C GLY A 406 21.42 -23.85 -8.68
N ILE A 407 20.42 -24.72 -8.51
CA ILE A 407 19.25 -24.47 -7.66
C ILE A 407 19.53 -24.67 -6.15
N LYS A 408 20.67 -25.28 -5.81
CA LYS A 408 21.09 -25.52 -4.42
C LYS A 408 21.84 -24.32 -3.86
N GLU A 409 21.80 -24.22 -2.54
CA GLU A 409 22.51 -23.19 -1.77
C GLU A 409 24.03 -23.22 -1.94
N ASN A 410 24.65 -22.08 -1.66
CA ASN A 410 26.10 -21.93 -1.64
C ASN A 410 26.74 -22.44 -0.33
N GLU A 411 28.08 -22.37 -0.25
CA GLU A 411 28.86 -22.89 0.87
C GLU A 411 28.49 -22.30 2.23
N LYS A 412 27.92 -21.09 2.31
CA LYS A 412 27.50 -20.46 3.57
C LYS A 412 26.32 -21.18 4.23
N PHE A 413 25.60 -21.99 3.46
CA PHE A 413 24.46 -22.78 3.91
C PHE A 413 24.74 -24.28 3.92
N LYS A 414 26.00 -24.70 3.75
CA LYS A 414 26.42 -26.10 3.89
C LYS A 414 27.12 -26.30 5.24
N LYS A 415 26.84 -27.40 5.91
CA LYS A 415 27.58 -27.81 7.11
C LYS A 415 28.92 -28.42 6.70
N LYS A 416 30.00 -28.10 7.43
CA LYS A 416 31.33 -28.69 7.16
C LYS A 416 31.33 -30.22 7.27
N ASP A 417 30.66 -30.75 8.29
CA ASP A 417 30.68 -32.19 8.60
C ASP A 417 29.58 -32.98 7.86
N ASP A 418 28.55 -32.30 7.34
CA ASP A 418 27.51 -32.90 6.50
C ASP A 418 26.98 -31.87 5.46
N PRO A 419 27.73 -31.65 4.36
CA PRO A 419 27.38 -30.66 3.37
C PRO A 419 26.04 -30.92 2.68
N ASN A 420 25.52 -32.15 2.72
CA ASN A 420 24.30 -32.55 2.03
C ASN A 420 23.02 -32.08 2.73
N VAL A 421 23.10 -31.63 3.99
CA VAL A 421 21.93 -31.07 4.70
C VAL A 421 21.54 -29.72 4.11
N GLY A 422 22.52 -28.91 3.70
CA GLY A 422 22.26 -27.62 3.08
C GLY A 422 21.37 -26.68 3.91
N ILE A 423 20.54 -25.90 3.21
CA ILE A 423 19.61 -24.92 3.82
C ILE A 423 18.59 -25.57 4.78
N LYS A 424 18.30 -26.88 4.62
CA LYS A 424 17.41 -27.64 5.51
C LYS A 424 17.86 -27.58 6.97
N ASN A 425 19.17 -27.45 7.22
CA ASN A 425 19.69 -27.38 8.58
C ASN A 425 19.17 -26.15 9.33
N ILE A 426 19.33 -24.95 8.75
CA ILE A 426 18.86 -23.73 9.40
C ILE A 426 17.33 -23.65 9.44
N VAL A 427 16.63 -24.18 8.42
CA VAL A 427 15.15 -24.26 8.43
C VAL A 427 14.68 -25.12 9.62
N LYS A 428 15.28 -26.29 9.83
CA LYS A 428 14.97 -27.17 10.95
C LYS A 428 15.23 -26.49 12.29
N ILE A 429 16.39 -25.84 12.45
CA ILE A 429 16.72 -25.07 13.66
C ILE A 429 15.69 -23.97 13.91
N ALA A 430 15.35 -23.19 12.89
CA ALA A 430 14.40 -22.10 13.00
C ALA A 430 13.01 -22.59 13.45
N LYS A 431 12.51 -23.68 12.87
CA LYS A 431 11.19 -24.25 13.22
C LYS A 431 11.19 -24.94 14.57
N GLU A 432 12.14 -25.84 14.83
CA GLU A 432 12.13 -26.69 16.03
C GLU A 432 12.64 -25.96 17.29
N LYS A 433 13.70 -25.15 17.16
CA LYS A 433 14.32 -24.47 18.31
C LYS A 433 13.74 -23.09 18.57
N HIS A 434 13.38 -22.36 17.53
CA HIS A 434 12.87 -20.99 17.64
C HIS A 434 11.36 -20.87 17.42
N GLY A 435 10.68 -21.98 17.10
CA GLY A 435 9.22 -22.02 16.98
C GLY A 435 8.69 -21.17 15.82
N LEU A 436 9.46 -21.04 14.73
CA LEU A 436 8.98 -20.39 13.51
C LEU A 436 7.88 -21.23 12.86
N LYS A 437 6.86 -20.53 12.34
CA LYS A 437 5.80 -21.12 11.55
C LYS A 437 6.17 -21.18 10.07
N TYR A 438 6.84 -20.14 9.57
CA TYR A 438 7.15 -20.01 8.15
C TYR A 438 8.61 -19.64 7.91
N VAL A 439 9.24 -20.24 6.90
CA VAL A 439 10.52 -19.79 6.36
C VAL A 439 10.34 -19.51 4.89
N TYR A 440 10.63 -18.28 4.46
CA TYR A 440 10.63 -17.89 3.06
C TYR A 440 12.07 -17.65 2.59
N VAL A 441 12.32 -17.87 1.30
CA VAL A 441 13.60 -17.56 0.68
C VAL A 441 13.44 -16.67 -0.54
N TRP A 442 14.43 -15.82 -0.81
CA TRP A 442 14.43 -14.92 -1.95
C TRP A 442 14.98 -15.59 -3.22
N HIS A 443 14.41 -15.26 -4.38
CA HIS A 443 15.06 -15.44 -5.68
C HIS A 443 14.52 -14.42 -6.69
N ALA A 444 15.23 -14.16 -7.79
CA ALA A 444 14.70 -13.36 -8.90
C ALA A 444 13.79 -14.20 -9.81
N ILE A 445 12.86 -13.56 -10.54
CA ILE A 445 12.02 -14.21 -11.56
C ILE A 445 12.85 -14.91 -12.65
N THR A 446 14.04 -14.39 -12.94
CA THR A 446 14.99 -14.98 -13.90
C THR A 446 15.95 -15.97 -13.25
N GLY A 447 15.78 -16.27 -11.97
CA GLY A 447 16.62 -17.19 -11.17
C GLY A 447 17.57 -16.45 -10.22
N TYR A 448 18.29 -15.44 -10.73
CA TYR A 448 19.12 -14.52 -9.96
C TYR A 448 19.24 -13.18 -10.72
N TRP A 449 19.95 -12.18 -10.20
CA TRP A 449 20.09 -10.86 -10.83
C TRP A 449 20.52 -10.91 -12.31
N GLY A 450 21.50 -11.75 -12.67
CA GLY A 450 21.93 -11.99 -14.07
C GLY A 450 21.22 -13.13 -14.79
N GLY A 451 20.16 -13.67 -14.18
CA GLY A 451 19.44 -14.85 -14.68
C GLY A 451 20.15 -16.18 -14.42
N VAL A 452 19.68 -17.24 -15.08
CA VAL A 452 20.28 -18.59 -15.02
C VAL A 452 21.40 -18.69 -16.05
N ARG A 453 22.57 -19.21 -15.66
CA ARG A 453 23.69 -19.42 -16.59
C ARG A 453 23.22 -20.09 -17.90
N PRO A 454 23.61 -19.57 -19.09
CA PRO A 454 23.26 -20.19 -20.35
C PRO A 454 23.68 -21.65 -20.42
N GLY A 455 22.79 -22.51 -20.91
CA GLY A 455 23.01 -23.95 -20.92
C GLY A 455 21.78 -24.78 -21.26
N GLU A 456 21.99 -26.06 -21.55
CA GLU A 456 20.96 -26.95 -22.10
C GLU A 456 19.88 -27.36 -21.09
N GLU A 457 20.23 -27.50 -19.81
CA GLU A 457 19.36 -28.05 -18.75
C GLU A 457 17.98 -27.38 -18.74
N TYR A 458 17.98 -26.05 -18.62
CA TYR A 458 16.78 -25.21 -18.68
C TYR A 458 16.64 -24.47 -20.02
N GLY A 459 17.53 -24.74 -20.98
CA GLY A 459 17.57 -24.01 -22.26
C GLY A 459 17.74 -22.51 -22.05
N SER A 460 18.56 -22.12 -21.07
CA SER A 460 18.82 -20.72 -20.77
C SER A 460 19.68 -20.12 -21.87
N VAL A 461 19.31 -18.94 -22.36
CA VAL A 461 20.02 -18.21 -23.40
C VAL A 461 20.22 -16.75 -23.01
N MET A 462 21.32 -16.15 -23.46
CA MET A 462 21.56 -14.73 -23.21
C MET A 462 20.54 -13.85 -23.94
N LYS A 463 19.93 -12.93 -23.21
CA LYS A 463 19.01 -11.90 -23.69
C LYS A 463 19.35 -10.56 -23.07
N TYR A 464 19.10 -9.50 -23.82
CA TYR A 464 19.42 -8.14 -23.42
C TYR A 464 18.11 -7.35 -23.27
N PRO A 465 17.90 -6.67 -22.13
CA PRO A 465 16.75 -5.80 -21.92
C PRO A 465 16.57 -4.77 -23.05
N ASN A 466 15.38 -4.75 -23.65
CA ASN A 466 14.94 -3.68 -24.55
C ASN A 466 13.87 -2.84 -23.84
N MET A 467 14.25 -1.66 -23.39
CA MET A 467 13.43 -0.81 -22.53
C MET A 467 12.41 0.02 -23.33
N SER A 468 11.20 0.20 -22.78
CA SER A 468 10.24 1.15 -23.37
C SER A 468 10.75 2.59 -23.25
N LYS A 469 10.32 3.45 -24.17
CA LYS A 469 10.66 4.88 -24.10
C LYS A 469 10.16 5.49 -22.79
N GLY A 470 8.93 5.15 -22.36
CA GLY A 470 8.33 5.68 -21.14
C GLY A 470 9.16 5.35 -19.89
N VAL A 471 9.63 4.12 -19.76
CA VAL A 471 10.49 3.71 -18.64
C VAL A 471 11.85 4.42 -18.70
N VAL A 472 12.50 4.51 -19.87
CA VAL A 472 13.80 5.19 -20.01
C VAL A 472 13.71 6.70 -19.71
N GLU A 473 12.59 7.34 -20.04
CA GLU A 473 12.36 8.74 -19.68
C GLU A 473 12.27 8.93 -18.17
N ASN A 474 11.62 8.01 -17.45
CA ASN A 474 11.50 8.09 -15.99
C ASN A 474 12.76 7.63 -15.26
N ASP A 475 13.44 6.61 -15.76
CA ASP A 475 14.63 6.00 -15.17
C ASP A 475 15.75 5.84 -16.23
N PRO A 476 16.52 6.92 -16.50
CA PRO A 476 17.56 6.91 -17.51
C PRO A 476 18.77 6.04 -17.15
N THR A 477 18.86 5.54 -15.91
CA THR A 477 19.98 4.71 -15.44
C THR A 477 20.12 3.41 -16.24
N TRP A 478 19.01 2.92 -16.80
CA TRP A 478 18.95 1.75 -17.67
C TRP A 478 19.81 1.82 -18.92
N LYS A 479 20.21 3.02 -19.37
CA LYS A 479 21.14 3.20 -20.49
C LYS A 479 22.54 2.63 -20.21
N THR A 480 22.91 2.57 -18.93
CA THR A 480 24.22 2.09 -18.46
C THR A 480 24.08 1.03 -17.37
N ASP A 481 22.87 0.48 -17.19
CA ASP A 481 22.63 -0.54 -16.17
C ASP A 481 23.34 -1.85 -16.51
N VAL A 482 23.85 -2.52 -15.48
CA VAL A 482 24.65 -3.74 -15.64
C VAL A 482 23.85 -4.86 -16.31
N MET A 483 22.53 -4.97 -16.06
CA MET A 483 21.67 -5.96 -16.72
C MET A 483 21.52 -5.67 -18.21
N THR A 484 21.40 -4.39 -18.58
CA THR A 484 21.34 -3.97 -19.99
C THR A 484 22.65 -4.28 -20.70
N LEU A 485 23.79 -3.96 -20.06
CA LEU A 485 25.11 -4.06 -20.68
C LEU A 485 25.61 -5.52 -20.75
N GLN A 486 25.44 -6.28 -19.67
CA GLN A 486 25.97 -7.65 -19.55
C GLN A 486 24.92 -8.72 -19.89
N GLY A 487 23.63 -8.35 -20.01
CA GLY A 487 22.53 -9.26 -20.37
C GLY A 487 22.14 -10.23 -19.25
N LEU A 488 20.98 -10.86 -19.42
CA LEU A 488 20.46 -11.90 -18.52
C LEU A 488 20.41 -13.25 -19.21
N GLY A 489 20.70 -14.31 -18.47
CA GLY A 489 20.40 -15.67 -18.89
C GLY A 489 18.92 -15.98 -18.69
N LEU A 490 18.15 -15.93 -19.79
CA LEU A 490 16.71 -16.17 -19.78
C LEU A 490 16.43 -17.65 -20.00
N VAL A 491 15.82 -18.31 -19.00
CA VAL A 491 15.31 -19.67 -19.12
C VAL A 491 14.29 -19.75 -20.26
N SER A 492 14.37 -20.82 -21.06
CA SER A 492 13.41 -21.03 -22.15
C SER A 492 11.98 -21.02 -21.61
N PRO A 493 11.03 -20.28 -22.22
CA PRO A 493 9.64 -20.27 -21.77
C PRO A 493 8.99 -21.67 -21.78
N LYS A 494 9.48 -22.60 -22.63
CA LYS A 494 9.03 -24.00 -22.66
C LYS A 494 9.51 -24.84 -21.46
N LYS A 495 10.56 -24.39 -20.77
CA LYS A 495 11.21 -25.09 -19.64
C LYS A 495 11.11 -24.34 -18.31
N VAL A 496 10.54 -23.14 -18.29
CA VAL A 496 10.48 -22.30 -17.08
C VAL A 496 9.68 -22.94 -15.93
N TYR A 497 8.59 -23.67 -16.23
CA TYR A 497 7.90 -24.45 -15.20
C TYR A 497 8.79 -25.53 -14.59
N LYS A 498 9.58 -26.24 -15.40
CA LYS A 498 10.53 -27.25 -14.90
C LYS A 498 11.53 -26.60 -13.93
N PHE A 499 12.11 -25.47 -14.33
CA PHE A 499 13.05 -24.71 -13.51
C PHE A 499 12.44 -24.32 -12.14
N TYR A 500 11.31 -23.63 -12.14
CA TYR A 500 10.66 -23.24 -10.89
C TYR A 500 10.21 -24.43 -10.06
N ASN A 501 9.69 -25.49 -10.70
CA ASN A 501 9.22 -26.65 -9.97
C ASN A 501 10.38 -27.37 -9.28
N GLU A 502 11.52 -27.56 -9.95
CA GLU A 502 12.70 -28.18 -9.32
C GLU A 502 13.25 -27.35 -8.18
N LEU A 503 13.38 -26.02 -8.38
CA LEU A 503 13.80 -25.10 -7.32
C LEU A 503 12.85 -25.14 -6.11
N HIS A 504 11.55 -24.98 -6.34
CA HIS A 504 10.57 -24.94 -5.25
C HIS A 504 10.34 -26.31 -4.59
N SER A 505 10.43 -27.41 -5.34
CA SER A 505 10.36 -28.77 -4.75
C SER A 505 11.54 -28.98 -3.80
N TYR A 506 12.76 -28.60 -4.21
CA TYR A 506 13.94 -28.67 -3.36
C TYR A 506 13.78 -27.86 -2.06
N LEU A 507 13.28 -26.62 -2.18
CA LEU A 507 13.04 -25.75 -1.04
C LEU A 507 11.95 -26.31 -0.11
N ALA A 508 10.84 -26.80 -0.66
CA ALA A 508 9.76 -27.43 0.11
C ALA A 508 10.25 -28.69 0.85
N ASP A 509 11.07 -29.54 0.22
CA ASP A 509 11.69 -30.71 0.85
C ASP A 509 12.68 -30.35 1.97
N ALA A 510 13.26 -29.15 1.90
CA ALA A 510 14.06 -28.55 2.96
C ALA A 510 13.21 -27.90 4.08
N GLY A 511 11.89 -27.86 3.90
CA GLY A 511 10.93 -27.30 4.86
C GLY A 511 10.65 -25.81 4.69
N VAL A 512 11.06 -25.18 3.59
CA VAL A 512 10.71 -23.80 3.24
C VAL A 512 9.22 -23.74 2.87
N ASP A 513 8.53 -22.69 3.33
CA ASP A 513 7.07 -22.55 3.22
C ASP A 513 6.63 -21.58 2.11
N GLY A 514 7.56 -20.84 1.54
CA GLY A 514 7.28 -19.91 0.46
C GLY A 514 8.51 -19.16 -0.06
N VAL A 515 8.27 -18.25 -0.99
CA VAL A 515 9.33 -17.48 -1.66
C VAL A 515 9.02 -15.98 -1.70
N LYS A 516 10.06 -15.16 -1.72
CA LYS A 516 9.99 -13.75 -2.14
C LYS A 516 10.61 -13.68 -3.54
N VAL A 517 9.82 -13.29 -4.54
CA VAL A 517 10.26 -13.31 -5.94
C VAL A 517 10.46 -11.89 -6.44
N ASP A 518 11.70 -11.51 -6.70
CA ASP A 518 12.09 -10.17 -7.13
C ASP A 518 12.27 -10.08 -8.65
N VAL A 519 12.57 -8.87 -9.13
CA VAL A 519 12.95 -8.56 -10.53
C VAL A 519 11.86 -8.90 -11.55
N GLN A 520 10.59 -8.99 -11.13
CA GLN A 520 9.51 -9.53 -11.99
C GLN A 520 9.25 -8.68 -13.24
N CYS A 521 9.28 -7.35 -13.13
CA CYS A 521 9.04 -6.47 -14.28
C CYS A 521 10.06 -6.66 -15.41
N VAL A 522 11.23 -7.27 -15.19
CA VAL A 522 12.29 -7.38 -16.23
C VAL A 522 11.82 -8.14 -17.46
N LEU A 523 10.87 -9.07 -17.28
CA LEU A 523 10.29 -9.87 -18.35
C LEU A 523 9.71 -9.01 -19.47
N GLU A 524 9.23 -7.80 -19.14
CA GLU A 524 8.65 -6.90 -20.13
C GLU A 524 9.65 -6.40 -21.18
N THR A 525 10.94 -6.51 -20.86
CA THR A 525 12.07 -6.02 -21.67
C THR A 525 12.70 -7.15 -22.50
N LEU A 526 12.34 -8.40 -22.22
CA LEU A 526 12.99 -9.60 -22.78
C LEU A 526 12.11 -10.32 -23.82
N GLY A 527 10.93 -9.76 -24.14
CA GLY A 527 9.92 -10.39 -25.00
C GLY A 527 10.26 -10.47 -26.51
N GLY A 528 11.33 -9.81 -26.96
CA GLY A 528 11.73 -9.79 -28.37
C GLY A 528 12.01 -11.19 -28.94
N GLY A 529 11.29 -11.55 -30.02
CA GLY A 529 11.32 -12.87 -30.63
C GLY A 529 10.62 -13.97 -29.82
N LEU A 530 9.86 -13.60 -28.78
CA LEU A 530 9.11 -14.51 -27.91
C LEU A 530 7.60 -14.15 -27.86
N GLY A 531 7.10 -13.40 -28.85
CA GLY A 531 5.69 -13.01 -28.96
C GLY A 531 5.32 -11.71 -28.23
N GLY A 532 6.33 -10.97 -27.76
CA GLY A 532 6.16 -9.71 -27.04
C GLY A 532 6.18 -9.83 -25.52
N ARG A 533 6.17 -8.67 -24.89
CA ARG A 533 6.30 -8.47 -23.44
C ARG A 533 5.20 -9.18 -22.65
N VAL A 534 3.98 -9.11 -23.15
CA VAL A 534 2.79 -9.66 -22.50
C VAL A 534 2.85 -11.19 -22.49
N GLU A 535 3.21 -11.79 -23.63
CA GLU A 535 3.23 -13.23 -23.79
C GLU A 535 4.34 -13.87 -22.93
N LEU A 536 5.54 -13.29 -22.93
CA LEU A 536 6.63 -13.76 -22.08
C LEU A 536 6.27 -13.65 -20.59
N THR A 537 5.73 -12.50 -20.17
CA THR A 537 5.31 -12.27 -18.77
C THR A 537 4.25 -13.28 -18.35
N ARG A 538 3.24 -13.51 -19.20
CA ARG A 538 2.18 -14.49 -18.95
C ARG A 538 2.73 -15.90 -18.74
N GLN A 539 3.62 -16.37 -19.61
CA GLN A 539 4.20 -17.73 -19.49
C GLN A 539 5.01 -17.90 -18.20
N PHE A 540 5.84 -16.92 -17.85
CA PHE A 540 6.65 -16.96 -16.63
C PHE A 540 5.79 -16.91 -15.36
N HIS A 541 4.81 -16.03 -15.29
CA HIS A 541 3.91 -15.93 -14.13
C HIS A 541 3.01 -17.15 -13.99
N GLN A 542 2.50 -17.72 -15.09
CA GLN A 542 1.73 -18.98 -15.03
C GLN A 542 2.57 -20.14 -14.51
N ALA A 543 3.83 -20.23 -14.94
CA ALA A 543 4.76 -21.24 -14.45
C ALA A 543 5.11 -21.03 -12.96
N LEU A 544 5.31 -19.77 -12.55
CA LEU A 544 5.56 -19.42 -11.15
C LEU A 544 4.35 -19.79 -10.28
N ASP A 545 3.14 -19.32 -10.64
CA ASP A 545 1.89 -19.63 -9.92
C ASP A 545 1.69 -21.15 -9.81
N SER A 546 1.92 -21.90 -10.90
CA SER A 546 1.78 -23.36 -10.90
C SER A 546 2.80 -24.06 -10.01
N SER A 547 4.04 -23.55 -9.95
CA SER A 547 5.07 -24.10 -9.07
C SER A 547 4.78 -23.78 -7.60
N VAL A 548 4.38 -22.54 -7.29
CA VAL A 548 3.99 -22.13 -5.93
C VAL A 548 2.82 -22.97 -5.43
N ALA A 549 1.76 -23.12 -6.24
CA ALA A 549 0.58 -23.91 -5.89
C ALA A 549 0.92 -25.36 -5.53
N LYS A 550 1.88 -25.95 -6.24
CA LYS A 550 2.28 -27.35 -6.08
C LYS A 550 3.14 -27.56 -4.84
N ASN A 551 4.05 -26.63 -4.55
CA ASN A 551 5.10 -26.84 -3.55
C ASN A 551 4.83 -26.14 -2.21
N PHE A 552 4.01 -25.09 -2.19
CA PHE A 552 3.74 -24.28 -1.00
C PHE A 552 2.23 -24.28 -0.69
N PRO A 553 1.75 -25.19 0.20
CA PRO A 553 0.32 -25.35 0.49
C PRO A 553 -0.38 -24.09 1.00
N ASP A 554 0.39 -23.15 1.55
CA ASP A 554 -0.12 -21.88 2.07
C ASP A 554 -0.12 -20.73 1.07
N ASN A 555 0.10 -21.02 -0.22
CA ASN A 555 0.23 -20.01 -1.28
C ASN A 555 1.37 -19.01 -0.97
N GLY A 556 2.49 -19.55 -0.50
CA GLY A 556 3.61 -18.78 0.02
C GLY A 556 4.41 -18.10 -1.09
N CYS A 557 4.01 -16.87 -1.44
CA CYS A 557 4.72 -16.04 -2.42
C CYS A 557 4.52 -14.54 -2.13
N ILE A 558 5.62 -13.80 -2.00
CA ILE A 558 5.64 -12.33 -2.03
C ILE A 558 6.09 -11.91 -3.43
N ALA A 559 5.20 -11.25 -4.18
CA ALA A 559 5.54 -10.67 -5.47
C ALA A 559 6.25 -9.33 -5.27
N CYS A 560 7.46 -9.19 -5.78
CA CYS A 560 8.31 -8.04 -5.54
C CYS A 560 8.91 -7.52 -6.85
N MET A 561 9.11 -6.20 -6.96
CA MET A 561 9.48 -5.53 -8.22
C MET A 561 8.51 -5.90 -9.37
N SER A 562 7.22 -5.96 -9.05
CA SER A 562 6.16 -6.53 -9.90
C SER A 562 5.04 -5.54 -10.22
N HIS A 563 5.34 -4.24 -10.26
CA HIS A 563 4.32 -3.22 -10.40
C HIS A 563 3.80 -3.01 -11.83
N ASN A 564 4.36 -3.66 -12.86
CA ASN A 564 3.84 -3.48 -14.23
C ASN A 564 2.48 -4.16 -14.42
N THR A 565 1.63 -3.58 -15.27
CA THR A 565 0.31 -4.17 -15.55
C THR A 565 0.39 -5.46 -16.34
N ASP A 566 1.52 -5.71 -17.03
CA ASP A 566 1.86 -7.01 -17.63
C ASP A 566 1.77 -8.16 -16.61
N ALA A 567 2.34 -7.98 -15.42
CA ALA A 567 2.28 -8.94 -14.33
C ALA A 567 0.94 -8.92 -13.58
N LEU A 568 0.41 -7.73 -13.26
CA LEU A 568 -0.81 -7.59 -12.45
C LEU A 568 -2.02 -8.27 -13.13
N TYR A 569 -2.19 -8.06 -14.43
CA TYR A 569 -3.27 -8.69 -15.20
C TYR A 569 -3.02 -10.17 -15.52
N CYS A 570 -1.93 -10.77 -15.06
CA CYS A 570 -1.69 -12.21 -15.17
C CYS A 570 -1.63 -12.93 -13.81
N SER A 571 -1.76 -12.21 -12.68
CA SER A 571 -1.59 -12.77 -11.35
C SER A 571 -2.85 -13.49 -10.86
N LYS A 572 -2.83 -14.84 -10.88
CA LYS A 572 -3.96 -15.65 -10.42
C LYS A 572 -3.82 -16.10 -8.97
N GLN A 573 -2.60 -16.43 -8.53
CA GLN A 573 -2.40 -17.04 -7.22
C GLN A 573 -1.67 -16.15 -6.23
N ALA A 574 -0.52 -15.57 -6.62
CA ALA A 574 0.25 -14.69 -5.74
C ALA A 574 -0.65 -13.64 -5.07
N ALA A 575 -0.64 -13.62 -3.73
CA ALA A 575 -1.61 -12.90 -2.92
C ALA A 575 -1.01 -11.74 -2.12
N VAL A 576 0.32 -11.60 -2.11
CA VAL A 576 1.05 -10.52 -1.45
C VAL A 576 1.95 -9.83 -2.47
N ILE A 577 1.96 -8.50 -2.50
CA ILE A 577 2.83 -7.71 -3.39
C ILE A 577 3.55 -6.63 -2.60
N ARG A 578 4.88 -6.51 -2.73
CA ARG A 578 5.60 -5.34 -2.19
C ARG A 578 5.07 -4.09 -2.90
N ALA A 579 4.71 -3.06 -2.14
CA ALA A 579 4.03 -1.85 -2.65
C ALA A 579 4.91 -0.60 -2.72
N SER A 580 6.22 -0.73 -2.51
CA SER A 580 7.19 0.36 -2.59
C SER A 580 8.52 -0.08 -3.17
N ASP A 581 9.30 0.94 -3.56
CA ASP A 581 10.76 0.83 -3.60
C ASP A 581 11.33 0.47 -2.22
N ASP A 582 12.60 0.07 -2.18
CA ASP A 582 13.24 -0.39 -0.96
C ASP A 582 13.17 0.66 0.16
N PHE A 583 13.01 0.19 1.40
CA PHE A 583 13.33 0.98 2.57
C PHE A 583 14.84 1.25 2.61
N TYR A 584 15.25 2.52 2.45
CA TYR A 584 16.64 2.94 2.52
C TYR A 584 16.96 3.58 3.88
N PRO A 585 17.37 2.81 4.92
CA PRO A 585 17.55 3.33 6.29
C PRO A 585 18.59 4.46 6.39
N ARG A 586 19.51 4.54 5.42
CA ARG A 586 20.59 5.53 5.41
C ARG A 586 20.32 6.73 4.51
N ASP A 587 19.20 6.74 3.78
CA ASP A 587 18.80 7.85 2.93
C ASP A 587 17.63 8.60 3.57
N PRO A 588 17.89 9.76 4.20
CA PRO A 588 16.85 10.56 4.84
C PRO A 588 15.72 10.99 3.91
N VAL A 589 15.98 11.10 2.60
CA VAL A 589 14.97 11.50 1.59
C VAL A 589 13.90 10.43 1.44
N SER A 590 14.22 9.17 1.72
CA SER A 590 13.33 8.04 1.44
C SER A 590 12.15 7.92 2.42
N HIS A 591 12.25 8.43 3.65
CA HIS A 591 11.31 8.06 4.71
C HIS A 591 9.89 8.61 4.55
N THR A 592 9.72 9.90 4.32
CA THR A 592 8.39 10.50 4.21
C THR A 592 7.70 10.08 2.90
N ILE A 593 8.45 10.08 1.80
CA ILE A 593 7.93 9.66 0.50
C ILE A 593 7.58 8.17 0.49
N HIS A 594 8.31 7.32 1.22
CA HIS A 594 7.97 5.89 1.32
C HIS A 594 6.56 5.69 1.88
N ILE A 595 6.19 6.34 2.99
CA ILE A 595 4.84 6.18 3.59
C ILE A 595 3.76 6.70 2.65
N ALA A 596 3.99 7.83 1.99
CA ALA A 596 3.07 8.34 0.98
C ALA A 596 2.92 7.34 -0.18
N SER A 597 4.03 6.90 -0.79
CA SER A 597 3.99 6.01 -1.94
C SER A 597 3.35 4.64 -1.64
N VAL A 598 3.64 3.99 -0.51
CA VAL A 598 2.96 2.72 -0.16
C VAL A 598 1.46 2.90 0.00
N ALA A 599 1.01 3.99 0.63
CA ALA A 599 -0.40 4.24 0.86
C ALA A 599 -1.14 4.45 -0.47
N TYR A 600 -0.64 5.33 -1.35
CA TYR A 600 -1.27 5.58 -2.64
C TYR A 600 -1.17 4.38 -3.59
N ASN A 601 -0.02 3.69 -3.64
CA ASN A 601 0.10 2.46 -4.43
C ASN A 601 -0.88 1.38 -3.97
N SER A 602 -1.19 1.31 -2.66
CA SER A 602 -2.17 0.38 -2.08
C SER A 602 -3.62 0.64 -2.54
N VAL A 603 -3.93 1.82 -3.10
CA VAL A 603 -5.23 2.10 -3.73
C VAL A 603 -5.43 1.23 -4.96
N PHE A 604 -4.39 1.08 -5.79
CA PHE A 604 -4.44 0.29 -7.01
C PHE A 604 -4.01 -1.17 -6.78
N LEU A 605 -2.84 -1.39 -6.17
CA LEU A 605 -2.30 -2.73 -5.93
C LEU A 605 -3.17 -3.57 -5.00
N GLY A 606 -3.87 -2.93 -4.05
CA GLY A 606 -4.77 -3.58 -3.10
C GLY A 606 -5.97 -4.29 -3.73
N GLU A 607 -6.27 -4.01 -5.00
CA GLU A 607 -7.30 -4.70 -5.76
C GLU A 607 -6.83 -6.08 -6.28
N PHE A 608 -5.52 -6.24 -6.47
CA PHE A 608 -4.92 -7.47 -7.00
C PHE A 608 -4.35 -8.37 -5.90
N MET A 609 -3.68 -7.80 -4.90
CA MET A 609 -2.95 -8.51 -3.85
C MET A 609 -2.94 -7.69 -2.55
N GLN A 610 -2.64 -8.33 -1.41
CA GLN A 610 -2.40 -7.62 -0.16
C GLN A 610 -1.06 -6.87 -0.25
N PRO A 611 -1.06 -5.53 -0.12
CA PRO A 611 0.17 -4.75 -0.15
C PRO A 611 1.07 -5.08 1.04
N ASP A 612 2.33 -5.38 0.75
CA ASP A 612 3.44 -5.46 1.68
C ASP A 612 4.18 -4.12 1.67
N TRP A 613 4.26 -3.50 2.84
CA TRP A 613 4.81 -2.15 3.03
C TRP A 613 6.31 -2.17 3.33
N ASP A 614 6.96 -3.30 3.08
CA ASP A 614 8.38 -3.53 3.24
C ASP A 614 8.86 -3.52 4.70
N MET A 615 10.04 -4.10 4.91
CA MET A 615 10.75 -4.08 6.18
C MET A 615 11.04 -2.65 6.66
N PHE A 616 11.37 -2.54 7.93
CA PHE A 616 11.91 -1.33 8.53
C PHE A 616 12.89 -1.66 9.65
N HIS A 617 13.65 -0.66 10.09
CA HIS A 617 14.52 -0.76 11.26
C HIS A 617 13.78 -0.28 12.52
N SER A 618 13.72 -1.13 13.55
CA SER A 618 13.24 -0.75 14.88
C SER A 618 14.19 0.22 15.61
N VAL A 619 15.50 0.16 15.32
CA VAL A 619 16.49 1.12 15.81
C VAL A 619 16.82 2.13 14.72
N HIS A 620 16.00 3.18 14.64
CA HIS A 620 16.15 4.24 13.66
C HIS A 620 15.48 5.55 14.13
N PRO A 621 15.98 6.75 13.76
CA PRO A 621 15.32 8.02 14.12
C PRO A 621 13.87 8.17 13.64
N ALA A 622 13.50 7.45 12.58
CA ALA A 622 12.13 7.40 12.05
C ALA A 622 11.40 6.07 12.39
N ALA A 623 11.90 5.27 13.35
CA ALA A 623 11.37 3.94 13.62
C ALA A 623 9.89 3.94 14.03
N GLU A 624 9.48 4.81 14.96
CA GLU A 624 8.09 4.95 15.39
C GLU A 624 7.17 5.36 14.23
N TYR A 625 7.64 6.25 13.35
CA TYR A 625 6.91 6.69 12.15
C TYR A 625 6.66 5.54 11.16
N HIS A 626 7.65 4.68 10.93
CA HIS A 626 7.51 3.51 10.07
C HIS A 626 6.70 2.39 10.74
N ALA A 627 6.95 2.11 12.02
CA ALA A 627 6.26 1.09 12.81
C ALA A 627 4.75 1.29 12.84
N SER A 628 4.30 2.51 13.16
CA SER A 628 2.88 2.84 13.22
C SER A 628 2.19 2.70 11.87
N ALA A 629 2.87 3.06 10.78
CA ALA A 629 2.37 2.89 9.41
C ALA A 629 2.22 1.42 9.02
N ARG A 630 3.19 0.55 9.35
CA ARG A 630 3.07 -0.90 9.10
C ARG A 630 1.96 -1.53 9.93
N ALA A 631 1.74 -1.06 11.16
CA ALA A 631 0.67 -1.56 12.05
C ALA A 631 -0.73 -1.44 11.42
N ILE A 632 -0.97 -0.39 10.63
CA ILE A 632 -2.28 -0.10 10.02
C ILE A 632 -2.35 -0.50 8.53
N SER A 633 -1.27 -1.08 7.98
CA SER A 633 -1.18 -1.44 6.55
C SER A 633 -2.11 -2.61 6.16
N GLY A 634 -2.40 -3.50 7.11
CA GLY A 634 -3.07 -4.78 6.89
C GLY A 634 -2.22 -5.82 6.12
N GLY A 635 -0.97 -5.50 5.79
CA GLY A 635 -0.01 -6.42 5.17
C GLY A 635 0.90 -7.15 6.17
N PRO A 636 1.90 -7.90 5.68
CA PRO A 636 2.95 -8.46 6.52
C PRO A 636 3.68 -7.40 7.35
N LEU A 637 4.14 -7.78 8.55
CA LEU A 637 4.92 -6.91 9.41
C LEU A 637 6.23 -7.59 9.79
N TYR A 638 7.34 -7.05 9.32
CA TYR A 638 8.67 -7.58 9.62
C TYR A 638 9.72 -6.47 9.68
N VAL A 639 10.77 -6.73 10.45
CA VAL A 639 11.94 -5.84 10.56
C VAL A 639 13.16 -6.41 9.85
N SER A 640 14.20 -5.61 9.68
CA SER A 640 15.47 -6.01 9.07
C SER A 640 16.70 -5.63 9.91
N ASP A 641 16.49 -5.24 11.18
CA ASP A 641 17.59 -4.90 12.09
C ASP A 641 18.62 -6.04 12.21
N ALA A 642 19.90 -5.66 12.36
CA ALA A 642 20.96 -6.59 12.68
C ALA A 642 20.73 -7.26 14.06
N PRO A 643 21.19 -8.52 14.27
CA PRO A 643 21.09 -9.19 15.56
C PRO A 643 21.66 -8.33 16.71
N GLY A 644 20.92 -8.26 17.81
CA GLY A 644 21.27 -7.48 18.99
C GLY A 644 21.02 -5.96 18.88
N LYS A 645 20.44 -5.50 17.76
CA LYS A 645 20.14 -4.07 17.51
C LYS A 645 18.65 -3.85 17.33
N HIS A 646 17.85 -4.25 18.32
CA HIS A 646 16.39 -4.09 18.27
C HIS A 646 15.88 -3.11 19.33
N ASN A 647 14.84 -2.36 18.99
CA ASN A 647 14.09 -1.56 19.95
C ASN A 647 12.85 -2.34 20.42
N PHE A 648 12.99 -3.10 21.50
CA PHE A 648 11.89 -3.94 22.00
C PHE A 648 10.74 -3.15 22.62
N GLU A 649 10.97 -1.92 23.07
CA GLU A 649 9.88 -1.05 23.54
C GLU A 649 8.94 -0.70 22.38
N LEU A 650 9.51 -0.32 21.24
CA LEU A 650 8.75 -0.09 20.01
C LEU A 650 8.08 -1.37 19.50
N LEU A 651 8.83 -2.48 19.44
CA LEU A 651 8.28 -3.74 18.90
C LEU A 651 7.10 -4.26 19.73
N ARG A 652 7.06 -4.04 21.05
CA ARG A 652 5.92 -4.40 21.91
C ARG A 652 4.64 -3.59 21.64
N LYS A 653 4.71 -2.50 20.87
CA LYS A 653 3.52 -1.78 20.36
C LYS A 653 2.91 -2.43 19.11
N LEU A 654 3.58 -3.45 18.56
CA LEU A 654 3.22 -4.15 17.32
C LEU A 654 3.00 -5.66 17.51
N VAL A 655 3.83 -6.28 18.36
CA VAL A 655 3.99 -7.72 18.46
C VAL A 655 3.50 -8.20 19.83
N LEU A 656 2.57 -9.16 19.82
CA LEU A 656 2.14 -9.85 21.03
C LEU A 656 3.20 -10.86 21.49
N PRO A 657 3.22 -11.27 22.78
CA PRO A 657 4.21 -12.23 23.30
C PRO A 657 4.27 -13.57 22.56
N ASP A 658 3.18 -13.99 21.92
CA ASP A 658 3.14 -15.20 21.10
C ASP A 658 3.68 -15.01 19.67
N GLY A 659 4.17 -13.82 19.33
CA GLY A 659 4.69 -13.45 18.01
C GLY A 659 3.63 -13.12 16.96
N SER A 660 2.34 -13.17 17.32
CA SER A 660 1.26 -12.71 16.45
C SER A 660 1.10 -11.19 16.51
N ILE A 661 0.43 -10.62 15.50
CA ILE A 661 0.14 -9.19 15.44
C ILE A 661 -1.37 -8.93 15.51
N LEU A 662 -1.74 -7.67 15.71
CA LEU A 662 -3.12 -7.15 15.59
C LEU A 662 -3.31 -6.57 14.19
N ARG A 663 -3.41 -7.44 13.17
CA ARG A 663 -3.46 -7.02 11.77
C ARG A 663 -4.82 -6.41 11.41
N ALA A 664 -4.82 -5.27 10.72
CA ALA A 664 -6.02 -4.71 10.10
C ALA A 664 -6.48 -5.51 8.86
N ARG A 665 -7.78 -5.51 8.56
CA ARG A 665 -8.41 -6.44 7.61
C ARG A 665 -8.24 -6.10 6.13
N LEU A 666 -8.14 -4.81 5.81
CA LEU A 666 -8.05 -4.31 4.43
C LEU A 666 -6.63 -3.85 4.12
N PRO A 667 -6.29 -3.54 2.86
CA PRO A 667 -5.13 -2.72 2.55
C PRO A 667 -5.30 -1.32 3.15
N GLY A 668 -4.27 -0.81 3.83
CA GLY A 668 -4.24 0.57 4.29
C GLY A 668 -4.24 1.54 3.11
N ARG A 669 -5.14 2.52 3.11
CA ARG A 669 -5.34 3.45 2.00
C ARG A 669 -5.48 4.89 2.49
N PRO A 670 -5.12 5.91 1.69
CA PRO A 670 -5.45 7.29 1.99
C PRO A 670 -6.96 7.45 2.22
N THR A 671 -7.35 8.33 3.13
CA THR A 671 -8.76 8.70 3.29
C THR A 671 -9.26 9.42 2.05
N ARG A 672 -10.60 9.45 1.87
CA ARG A 672 -11.24 10.02 0.68
C ARG A 672 -10.78 11.45 0.37
N ASP A 673 -10.62 12.28 1.40
CA ASP A 673 -10.18 13.67 1.28
C ASP A 673 -8.69 13.82 0.94
N CYS A 674 -7.86 12.81 1.23
CA CYS A 674 -6.45 12.79 0.84
C CYS A 674 -6.22 12.32 -0.61
N LEU A 675 -7.17 11.64 -1.26
CA LEU A 675 -6.95 11.00 -2.56
C LEU A 675 -6.37 11.93 -3.64
N PHE A 676 -6.75 13.21 -3.62
CA PHE A 676 -6.36 14.22 -4.62
C PHE A 676 -5.43 15.31 -4.06
N ALA A 677 -4.94 15.15 -2.83
CA ALA A 677 -3.97 16.04 -2.20
C ALA A 677 -2.55 15.47 -2.34
N ASP A 678 -1.53 16.32 -2.38
CA ASP A 678 -0.13 15.88 -2.41
C ASP A 678 0.52 16.09 -1.03
N PRO A 679 0.35 15.14 -0.09
CA PRO A 679 0.81 15.31 1.30
C PRO A 679 2.35 15.33 1.43
N ALA A 680 3.06 15.07 0.33
CA ALA A 680 4.50 15.13 0.30
C ALA A 680 5.01 16.55 -0.03
N ARG A 681 4.26 17.35 -0.81
CA ARG A 681 4.76 18.59 -1.42
C ARG A 681 3.91 19.84 -1.24
N ASP A 682 2.62 19.72 -1.00
CA ASP A 682 1.70 20.88 -1.07
C ASP A 682 1.88 21.89 0.08
N GLY A 683 2.64 21.53 1.13
CA GLY A 683 2.86 22.37 2.30
C GLY A 683 1.63 22.62 3.15
N VAL A 684 0.54 21.87 2.97
CA VAL A 684 -0.73 22.08 3.69
C VAL A 684 -1.39 20.78 4.17
N SER A 685 -1.21 19.67 3.46
CA SER A 685 -1.94 18.43 3.75
C SER A 685 -1.15 17.47 4.62
N LEU A 686 -1.84 16.93 5.63
CA LEU A 686 -1.44 15.69 6.30
C LEU A 686 -1.98 14.49 5.51
N LEU A 687 -1.22 13.40 5.48
CA LEU A 687 -1.70 12.13 4.94
C LEU A 687 -2.48 11.40 6.04
N LYS A 688 -3.76 11.15 5.80
CA LYS A 688 -4.58 10.27 6.64
C LYS A 688 -4.72 8.92 5.96
N ILE A 689 -4.50 7.84 6.69
CA ILE A 689 -4.54 6.46 6.22
C ILE A 689 -5.55 5.71 7.07
N TRP A 690 -6.55 5.10 6.44
CA TRP A 690 -7.57 4.33 7.14
C TRP A 690 -7.48 2.84 6.84
N ASN A 691 -7.97 2.05 7.79
CA ASN A 691 -8.18 0.61 7.66
C ASN A 691 -9.29 0.15 8.63
N MET A 692 -9.73 -1.10 8.49
CA MET A 692 -10.80 -1.70 9.28
C MET A 692 -10.28 -2.84 10.16
N ASN A 693 -10.76 -2.90 11.39
CA ASN A 693 -10.74 -4.10 12.23
C ASN A 693 -12.12 -4.78 12.16
N LYS A 694 -12.37 -5.77 13.03
CA LYS A 694 -13.66 -6.47 13.04
C LYS A 694 -14.81 -5.62 13.59
N TYR A 695 -14.53 -4.83 14.63
CA TYR A 695 -15.52 -4.02 15.35
C TYR A 695 -15.09 -2.55 15.57
N THR A 696 -13.99 -2.14 14.94
CA THR A 696 -13.47 -0.76 14.98
C THR A 696 -12.82 -0.42 13.65
N GLY A 697 -12.56 0.86 13.42
CA GLY A 697 -11.63 1.38 12.43
C GLY A 697 -10.31 1.80 13.06
N VAL A 698 -9.28 1.93 12.23
CA VAL A 698 -8.00 2.56 12.61
C VAL A 698 -7.64 3.64 11.60
N LEU A 699 -7.21 4.79 12.12
CA LEU A 699 -6.85 5.97 11.34
C LEU A 699 -5.46 6.46 11.77
N GLY A 700 -4.49 6.38 10.88
CA GLY A 700 -3.17 7.01 11.08
C GLY A 700 -3.10 8.36 10.38
N VAL A 701 -2.50 9.35 11.04
CA VAL A 701 -2.27 10.69 10.50
C VAL A 701 -0.78 10.95 10.46
N TYR A 702 -0.25 11.35 9.31
CA TYR A 702 1.19 11.48 9.07
C TYR A 702 1.51 12.81 8.41
N ASN A 703 2.56 13.48 8.88
CA ASN A 703 3.16 14.58 8.14
C ASN A 703 4.26 14.03 7.20
N CYS A 704 3.93 13.90 5.92
CA CYS A 704 4.81 13.37 4.87
C CYS A 704 5.58 14.46 4.10
N GLN A 705 5.52 15.73 4.54
CA GLN A 705 6.15 16.82 3.81
C GLN A 705 7.67 16.67 3.74
N GLY A 706 8.25 17.16 2.65
CA GLY A 706 9.68 17.46 2.56
C GLY A 706 10.44 16.62 1.55
N ALA A 707 9.92 15.47 1.12
CA ALA A 707 10.55 14.66 0.08
C ALA A 707 9.55 14.11 -0.93
N ALA A 708 9.91 14.16 -2.21
CA ALA A 708 9.11 13.60 -3.28
C ALA A 708 9.94 13.33 -4.54
N TRP A 709 9.37 12.52 -5.44
CA TRP A 709 9.94 12.28 -6.75
C TRP A 709 10.00 13.57 -7.59
N SER A 710 11.18 13.87 -8.14
CA SER A 710 11.40 14.96 -9.09
C SER A 710 11.50 14.40 -10.51
N SER A 711 10.61 14.86 -11.39
CA SER A 711 10.67 14.54 -12.82
C SER A 711 11.88 15.17 -13.52
N THR A 712 12.41 16.28 -13.02
CA THR A 712 13.61 16.92 -13.59
C THR A 712 14.88 16.17 -13.20
N GLU A 713 15.02 15.85 -11.91
CA GLU A 713 16.23 15.22 -11.36
C GLU A 713 16.22 13.69 -11.50
N ARG A 714 15.06 13.09 -11.85
CA ARG A 714 14.84 11.64 -11.97
C ARG A 714 15.27 10.87 -10.72
N LYS A 715 14.97 11.45 -9.56
CA LYS A 715 15.20 10.89 -8.22
C LYS A 715 14.29 11.54 -7.20
N ASN A 716 14.17 10.92 -6.03
CA ASN A 716 13.59 11.59 -4.88
C ASN A 716 14.52 12.71 -4.41
N ILE A 717 13.97 13.87 -4.09
CA ILE A 717 14.72 15.01 -3.58
C ILE A 717 14.01 15.61 -2.38
N PHE A 718 14.79 16.25 -1.51
CA PHE A 718 14.23 17.20 -0.56
C PHE A 718 13.75 18.45 -1.29
N HIS A 719 12.63 19.01 -0.84
CA HIS A 719 12.19 20.34 -1.23
C HIS A 719 11.97 21.19 0.01
N GLN A 720 12.03 22.50 -0.17
CA GLN A 720 11.88 23.43 0.94
C GLN A 720 10.43 23.41 1.45
N THR A 721 10.26 23.06 2.73
CA THR A 721 8.99 23.20 3.44
C THR A 721 8.91 24.62 4.03
N LYS A 722 7.72 25.23 3.95
CA LYS A 722 7.50 26.60 4.46
C LYS A 722 7.19 26.64 5.95
N THR A 723 6.73 25.53 6.51
CA THR A 723 6.32 25.42 7.92
C THR A 723 6.97 24.19 8.56
N ASP A 724 7.25 24.28 9.85
CA ASP A 724 7.82 23.18 10.63
C ASP A 724 6.74 22.16 11.06
N SER A 725 5.48 22.59 11.10
CA SER A 725 4.32 21.76 11.41
C SER A 725 3.14 22.08 10.49
N LEU A 726 2.26 21.09 10.34
CA LEU A 726 0.98 21.22 9.66
C LEU A 726 -0.14 20.90 10.63
N THR A 727 -1.27 21.57 10.46
CA THR A 727 -2.51 21.26 11.19
C THR A 727 -3.55 20.81 10.20
N GLY A 728 -4.03 19.58 10.37
CA GLY A 728 -5.19 19.04 9.66
C GLY A 728 -6.31 18.73 10.64
N SER A 729 -7.33 18.01 10.19
CA SER A 729 -8.39 17.53 11.06
C SER A 729 -8.84 16.11 10.69
N ILE A 730 -9.33 15.41 11.70
CA ILE A 730 -9.91 14.08 11.56
C ILE A 730 -11.41 14.10 11.86
N ARG A 731 -12.13 13.09 11.38
CA ARG A 731 -13.53 12.78 11.71
C ARG A 731 -13.68 11.26 11.87
N GLY A 732 -14.70 10.80 12.60
CA GLY A 732 -14.98 9.36 12.71
C GLY A 732 -15.19 8.69 11.33
N ARG A 733 -15.89 9.37 10.43
CA ARG A 733 -16.14 8.93 9.05
C ARG A 733 -14.94 8.97 8.10
N ASP A 734 -13.79 9.47 8.55
CA ASP A 734 -12.56 9.39 7.74
C ASP A 734 -12.12 7.93 7.57
N VAL A 735 -12.51 7.06 8.50
CA VAL A 735 -12.55 5.62 8.26
C VAL A 735 -13.76 5.32 7.36
N HIS A 736 -13.48 5.09 6.08
CA HIS A 736 -14.49 5.03 5.02
C HIS A 736 -15.66 4.05 5.29
N SER A 737 -15.33 2.83 5.73
CA SER A 737 -16.30 1.76 6.02
C SER A 737 -16.65 1.64 7.50
N ILE A 738 -16.55 2.71 8.29
CA ILE A 738 -16.73 2.63 9.75
C ILE A 738 -18.10 2.09 10.19
N SER A 739 -19.15 2.30 9.40
CA SER A 739 -20.49 1.74 9.67
C SER A 739 -20.49 0.22 9.73
N GLU A 740 -19.64 -0.45 8.94
CA GLU A 740 -19.52 -1.92 8.91
C GLU A 740 -18.93 -2.49 10.20
N ALA A 741 -18.29 -1.67 11.04
CA ALA A 741 -17.78 -2.08 12.34
C ALA A 741 -18.87 -2.09 13.43
N SER A 742 -20.03 -1.46 13.19
CA SER A 742 -21.16 -1.50 14.12
C SER A 742 -21.79 -2.89 14.13
N THR A 743 -22.22 -3.37 15.31
CA THR A 743 -23.00 -4.61 15.41
C THR A 743 -24.41 -4.47 14.84
N ASP A 744 -24.90 -3.24 14.72
CA ASP A 744 -26.13 -2.90 14.02
C ASP A 744 -25.93 -1.59 13.24
N PRO A 745 -25.50 -1.67 11.97
CA PRO A 745 -25.28 -0.49 11.14
C PRO A 745 -26.55 0.32 10.85
N THR A 746 -27.74 -0.29 10.98
CA THR A 746 -29.01 0.36 10.62
C THR A 746 -29.54 1.29 11.71
N THR A 747 -29.15 1.06 12.96
CA THR A 747 -29.55 1.87 14.12
C THR A 747 -28.44 2.78 14.64
N TRP A 748 -27.22 2.63 14.13
CA TRP A 748 -26.09 3.49 14.48
C TRP A 748 -26.29 4.91 13.92
N ASN A 749 -26.17 5.91 14.79
CA ASN A 749 -26.40 7.33 14.47
C ASN A 749 -25.16 8.06 13.92
N GLY A 750 -24.03 7.38 13.77
CA GLY A 750 -22.77 7.97 13.30
C GLY A 750 -21.78 8.37 14.39
N ASP A 751 -22.16 8.30 15.67
CA ASP A 751 -21.31 8.70 16.78
C ASP A 751 -20.17 7.68 17.01
N CYS A 752 -18.96 8.19 17.27
CA CYS A 752 -17.76 7.39 17.47
C CYS A 752 -17.06 7.73 18.78
N ALA A 753 -16.54 6.72 19.46
CA ALA A 753 -15.48 6.91 20.45
C ALA A 753 -14.14 6.86 19.71
N VAL A 754 -13.33 7.91 19.86
CA VAL A 754 -12.04 8.06 19.18
C VAL A 754 -10.94 8.13 20.23
N TYR A 755 -10.05 7.15 20.21
CA TYR A 755 -8.94 7.03 21.14
C TYR A 755 -7.61 7.38 20.46
N SER A 756 -6.89 8.37 20.99
CA SER A 756 -5.53 8.75 20.55
C SER A 756 -4.49 7.89 21.26
N GLN A 757 -3.72 7.14 20.47
CA GLN A 757 -2.75 6.19 21.00
C GLN A 757 -1.59 6.90 21.71
N SER A 758 -1.07 7.99 21.15
CA SER A 758 0.11 8.66 21.73
C SER A 758 -0.23 9.46 22.99
N ARG A 759 -1.45 10.02 23.05
CA ARG A 759 -1.92 10.86 24.16
C ARG A 759 -2.59 10.07 25.29
N GLY A 760 -3.11 8.88 24.99
CA GLY A 760 -3.89 8.12 25.95
C GLY A 760 -5.28 8.72 26.23
N GLU A 761 -5.79 9.53 25.30
CA GLU A 761 -7.03 10.31 25.47
C GLU A 761 -8.16 9.71 24.64
N LEU A 762 -9.37 9.66 25.21
CA LEU A 762 -10.58 9.25 24.52
C LEU A 762 -11.52 10.45 24.36
N ILE A 763 -12.07 10.61 23.16
CA ILE A 763 -13.02 11.66 22.82
C ILE A 763 -14.24 11.03 22.16
N VAL A 764 -15.43 11.39 22.63
CA VAL A 764 -16.68 11.09 21.93
C VAL A 764 -16.88 12.12 20.83
N MET A 765 -16.92 11.66 19.58
CA MET A 765 -17.10 12.48 18.40
C MET A 765 -18.47 12.17 17.80
N PRO A 766 -19.43 13.12 17.88
CA PRO A 766 -20.68 13.00 17.16
C PRO A 766 -20.48 12.90 15.65
N TYR A 767 -21.50 12.43 14.93
CA TYR A 767 -21.45 12.35 13.47
C TYR A 767 -20.90 13.64 12.84
N ASN A 768 -19.89 13.48 11.98
CA ASN A 768 -19.26 14.54 11.19
C ASN A 768 -18.55 15.67 11.98
N VAL A 769 -18.43 15.56 13.31
CA VAL A 769 -17.59 16.46 14.11
C VAL A 769 -16.12 16.28 13.74
N SER A 770 -15.35 17.37 13.76
CA SER A 770 -13.94 17.36 13.39
C SER A 770 -13.02 17.70 14.56
N LEU A 771 -11.96 16.91 14.72
CA LEU A 771 -10.92 17.11 15.73
C LEU A 771 -9.62 17.60 15.04
N PRO A 772 -9.03 18.74 15.44
CA PRO A 772 -7.77 19.22 14.87
C PRO A 772 -6.58 18.38 15.35
N VAL A 773 -5.60 18.17 14.45
CA VAL A 773 -4.35 17.45 14.72
C VAL A 773 -3.19 18.24 14.12
N SER A 774 -2.19 18.56 14.95
CA SER A 774 -0.98 19.30 14.53
C SER A 774 0.25 18.40 14.66
N LEU A 775 1.01 18.27 13.57
CA LEU A 775 2.17 17.38 13.48
C LEU A 775 3.35 18.08 12.81
N LYS A 776 4.55 17.94 13.37
CA LYS A 776 5.80 18.28 12.68
C LYS A 776 6.14 17.24 11.62
N ILE A 777 7.08 17.59 10.74
CA ILE A 777 7.57 16.67 9.69
C ILE A 777 8.09 15.37 10.32
N ARG A 778 7.62 14.22 9.82
CA ARG A 778 7.86 12.85 10.35
C ARG A 778 7.23 12.55 11.72
N GLU A 779 6.38 13.43 12.24
CA GLU A 779 5.48 13.06 13.34
C GLU A 779 4.22 12.38 12.79
N HIS A 780 3.57 11.61 13.65
CA HIS A 780 2.35 10.87 13.35
C HIS A 780 1.47 10.76 14.59
N GLU A 781 0.22 10.38 14.38
CA GLU A 781 -0.74 10.00 15.42
C GLU A 781 -1.58 8.83 14.93
N ILE A 782 -1.95 7.90 15.81
CA ILE A 782 -2.85 6.80 15.48
C ILE A 782 -4.11 6.89 16.33
N PHE A 783 -5.25 6.80 15.67
CA PHE A 783 -6.56 6.80 16.29
C PHE A 783 -7.25 5.45 16.10
N THR A 784 -7.76 4.89 17.19
CA THR A 784 -8.80 3.85 17.11
C THR A 784 -10.14 4.53 17.07
N VAL A 785 -10.95 4.22 16.06
CA VAL A 785 -12.29 4.79 15.86
C VAL A 785 -13.29 3.67 16.08
N SER A 786 -14.10 3.75 17.13
CA SER A 786 -15.13 2.74 17.42
C SER A 786 -16.53 3.33 17.31
N PRO A 787 -17.45 2.72 16.54
CA PRO A 787 -18.85 3.08 16.58
C PRO A 787 -19.40 2.97 18.01
N ILE A 788 -20.16 3.96 18.44
CA ILE A 788 -20.86 3.94 19.73
C ILE A 788 -22.18 3.19 19.58
N SER A 789 -22.38 2.18 20.42
CA SER A 789 -23.67 1.52 20.56
C SER A 789 -24.47 2.19 21.67
N HIS A 790 -25.70 2.58 21.36
CA HIS A 790 -26.66 3.06 22.36
C HIS A 790 -27.51 1.89 22.86
N LEU A 791 -27.48 1.67 24.17
CA LEU A 791 -28.21 0.61 24.87
C LEU A 791 -29.48 1.19 25.52
N VAL A 792 -30.19 0.37 26.29
CA VAL A 792 -31.37 0.83 27.05
C VAL A 792 -30.97 1.91 28.07
N ASP A 793 -31.96 2.73 28.47
CA ASP A 793 -31.81 3.80 29.46
C ASP A 793 -30.75 4.87 29.11
N GLY A 794 -30.42 5.04 27.83
CA GLY A 794 -29.49 6.08 27.35
C GLY A 794 -28.01 5.77 27.62
N VAL A 795 -27.69 4.55 28.06
CA VAL A 795 -26.31 4.12 28.28
C VAL A 795 -25.64 3.82 26.94
N SER A 796 -24.40 4.25 26.77
CA SER A 796 -23.65 4.10 25.53
C SER A 796 -22.31 3.43 25.78
N PHE A 797 -21.87 2.56 24.86
CA PHE A 797 -20.63 1.82 24.98
C PHE A 797 -19.93 1.67 23.63
N ALA A 798 -18.59 1.64 23.64
CA ALA A 798 -17.79 1.33 22.45
C ALA A 798 -16.47 0.64 22.85
N PRO A 799 -16.07 -0.47 22.22
CA PRO A 799 -14.81 -1.13 22.56
C PRO A 799 -13.61 -0.45 21.87
N ILE A 800 -12.47 -0.31 22.59
CA ILE A 800 -11.24 0.27 22.01
C ILE A 800 -10.15 -0.79 21.82
N GLY A 801 -10.04 -1.78 22.71
CA GLY A 801 -9.09 -2.89 22.58
C GLY A 801 -7.81 -2.70 23.41
N LEU A 802 -6.66 -3.17 22.91
CA LEU A 802 -5.37 -3.08 23.61
C LEU A 802 -4.72 -1.71 23.35
N VAL A 803 -4.96 -0.75 24.23
CA VAL A 803 -4.63 0.67 24.03
C VAL A 803 -3.13 0.99 24.01
N ASN A 804 -2.29 0.05 24.45
CA ASN A 804 -0.83 0.12 24.33
C ASN A 804 -0.31 -0.29 22.94
N MET A 805 -1.16 -0.81 22.06
CA MET A 805 -0.82 -1.23 20.69
C MET A 805 -1.19 -0.15 19.68
N TYR A 806 -0.43 -0.02 18.58
CA TYR A 806 -0.80 0.92 17.52
C TYR A 806 -2.16 0.59 16.89
N ASN A 807 -2.43 -0.68 16.58
CA ASN A 807 -3.75 -1.12 16.14
C ASN A 807 -4.55 -1.75 17.29
N SER A 808 -4.87 -0.94 18.30
CA SER A 808 -5.58 -1.35 19.52
C SER A 808 -6.84 -2.16 19.23
N GLY A 809 -7.70 -1.67 18.34
CA GLY A 809 -8.97 -2.29 18.01
C GLY A 809 -8.87 -3.64 17.29
N GLY A 810 -7.69 -3.98 16.75
CA GLY A 810 -7.41 -5.28 16.16
C GLY A 810 -7.38 -6.43 17.18
N ALA A 811 -7.40 -6.12 18.48
CA ALA A 811 -7.52 -7.11 19.54
C ALA A 811 -8.94 -7.67 19.72
N ILE A 812 -9.98 -6.98 19.22
CA ILE A 812 -11.37 -7.35 19.48
C ILE A 812 -11.84 -8.33 18.40
N GLU A 813 -12.06 -9.58 18.80
CA GLU A 813 -12.40 -10.70 17.91
C GLU A 813 -13.86 -11.14 18.05
N GLY A 814 -14.52 -10.75 19.14
CA GLY A 814 -15.94 -10.96 19.37
C GLY A 814 -16.53 -9.80 20.16
N LEU A 815 -17.76 -9.41 19.83
CA LEU A 815 -18.49 -8.35 20.51
C LEU A 815 -19.98 -8.66 20.50
N ARG A 816 -20.62 -8.60 21.67
CA ARG A 816 -22.05 -8.80 21.84
C ARG A 816 -22.59 -7.92 22.95
N TYR A 817 -23.69 -7.23 22.65
CA TYR A 817 -24.43 -6.41 23.59
C TYR A 817 -25.62 -7.20 24.15
N GLU A 818 -25.71 -7.34 25.48
CA GLU A 818 -26.86 -7.92 26.19
C GLU A 818 -27.64 -6.76 26.85
N ALA A 819 -28.39 -5.99 26.04
CA ALA A 819 -29.03 -4.75 26.46
C ALA A 819 -29.97 -4.93 27.67
N GLU A 820 -30.79 -5.99 27.69
CA GLU A 820 -31.71 -6.30 28.82
C GLU A 820 -30.98 -6.53 30.15
N LYS A 821 -29.70 -6.91 30.09
CA LYS A 821 -28.87 -7.21 31.27
C LYS A 821 -27.84 -6.12 31.56
N MET A 822 -27.85 -5.02 30.79
CA MET A 822 -26.84 -3.96 30.86
C MET A 822 -25.42 -4.52 30.84
N LYS A 823 -25.17 -5.49 29.96
CA LYS A 823 -23.89 -6.21 29.91
C LYS A 823 -23.31 -6.23 28.50
N VAL A 824 -22.01 -6.00 28.39
CA VAL A 824 -21.25 -6.14 27.14
C VAL A 824 -20.29 -7.31 27.28
N VAL A 825 -20.26 -8.17 26.27
CA VAL A 825 -19.38 -9.35 26.21
C VAL A 825 -18.43 -9.20 25.03
N MET A 826 -17.14 -9.37 25.28
CA MET A 826 -16.09 -9.24 24.28
C MET A 826 -15.14 -10.45 24.31
N GLU A 827 -14.68 -10.86 23.14
CA GLU A 827 -13.55 -11.78 22.99
C GLU A 827 -12.33 -10.98 22.55
N VAL A 828 -11.29 -10.97 23.38
CA VAL A 828 -10.11 -10.11 23.18
C VAL A 828 -8.83 -10.93 23.06
N LYS A 829 -8.10 -10.73 21.98
CA LYS A 829 -6.80 -11.34 21.71
C LYS A 829 -5.68 -10.51 22.34
N GLY A 830 -4.69 -11.19 22.93
CA GLY A 830 -3.46 -10.55 23.41
C GLY A 830 -3.50 -10.19 24.89
N CYS A 831 -2.56 -9.35 25.33
CA CYS A 831 -2.40 -8.91 26.71
C CYS A 831 -1.88 -7.46 26.77
N GLY A 832 -1.94 -6.84 27.94
CA GLY A 832 -1.60 -5.43 28.16
C GLY A 832 -2.81 -4.60 28.62
N LYS A 833 -2.70 -3.28 28.48
CA LYS A 833 -3.74 -2.36 28.94
C LYS A 833 -4.93 -2.40 27.98
N PHE A 834 -6.08 -2.85 28.47
CA PHE A 834 -7.34 -2.85 27.74
C PHE A 834 -8.09 -1.54 27.97
N GLY A 835 -8.81 -1.07 26.94
CA GLY A 835 -9.66 0.12 27.00
C GLY A 835 -11.01 -0.06 26.31
N SER A 836 -12.01 0.64 26.84
CA SER A 836 -13.34 0.81 26.24
C SER A 836 -13.96 2.16 26.65
N TYR A 837 -14.89 2.67 25.88
CA TYR A 837 -15.76 3.78 26.25
C TYR A 837 -17.05 3.27 26.91
N SER A 838 -17.47 3.93 27.98
CA SER A 838 -18.78 3.78 28.61
C SER A 838 -19.30 5.15 29.06
N SER A 839 -20.56 5.46 28.77
CA SER A 839 -21.18 6.73 29.22
C SER A 839 -21.49 6.76 30.72
N VAL A 840 -21.50 5.59 31.37
CA VAL A 840 -21.69 5.43 32.81
C VAL A 840 -20.53 4.66 33.41
N LYS A 841 -20.26 4.86 34.70
CA LYS A 841 -19.26 4.07 35.41
C LYS A 841 -19.73 2.61 35.47
N PRO A 842 -18.97 1.63 34.92
CA PRO A 842 -19.34 0.23 35.03
C PRO A 842 -19.50 -0.20 36.49
N LYS A 843 -20.42 -1.13 36.76
CA LYS A 843 -20.58 -1.76 38.08
C LYS A 843 -19.39 -2.67 38.40
N ARG A 844 -18.98 -3.48 37.42
CA ARG A 844 -17.82 -4.36 37.50
C ARG A 844 -17.33 -4.79 36.12
N CYS A 845 -16.05 -5.14 36.05
CA CYS A 845 -15.42 -5.77 34.89
C CYS A 845 -14.97 -7.18 35.28
N VAL A 846 -15.22 -8.16 34.41
CA VAL A 846 -14.91 -9.57 34.65
C VAL A 846 -14.09 -10.12 33.49
N VAL A 847 -12.99 -10.80 33.79
CA VAL A 847 -12.14 -11.51 32.82
C VAL A 847 -12.09 -12.98 33.21
N GLU A 848 -12.54 -13.87 32.31
CA GLU A 848 -12.48 -15.33 32.53
C GLU A 848 -13.18 -15.81 33.81
N SER A 849 -14.23 -15.11 34.25
CA SER A 849 -14.98 -15.31 35.51
C SER A 849 -14.38 -14.67 36.77
N ASN A 850 -13.24 -13.98 36.65
CA ASN A 850 -12.66 -13.23 37.76
C ASN A 850 -13.02 -11.75 37.65
N GLU A 851 -13.57 -11.18 38.71
CA GLU A 851 -13.75 -9.74 38.80
C GLU A 851 -12.39 -9.06 38.92
N ILE A 852 -12.19 -7.99 38.16
CA ILE A 852 -10.92 -7.27 38.07
C ILE A 852 -11.11 -5.80 38.45
N ALA A 853 -10.06 -5.20 39.01
CA ALA A 853 -10.02 -3.77 39.23
C ALA A 853 -9.97 -3.03 37.89
N PHE A 854 -10.68 -1.91 37.80
CA PHE A 854 -10.69 -1.04 36.62
C PHE A 854 -10.66 0.43 37.05
N GLU A 855 -10.15 1.26 36.15
CA GLU A 855 -10.18 2.71 36.24
C GLU A 855 -11.30 3.25 35.34
N TYR A 856 -11.99 4.28 35.79
CA TYR A 856 -13.01 4.99 35.01
C TYR A 856 -12.77 6.49 35.09
N ASP A 857 -12.46 7.09 33.96
CA ASP A 857 -12.39 8.54 33.81
C ASP A 857 -13.80 9.08 33.47
N SER A 858 -14.44 9.73 34.44
CA SER A 858 -15.78 10.30 34.27
C SER A 858 -15.85 11.45 33.27
N SER A 859 -14.72 12.06 32.89
CA SER A 859 -14.70 13.18 31.95
C SER A 859 -14.73 12.72 30.50
N SER A 860 -14.08 11.61 30.18
CA SER A 860 -14.03 11.02 28.84
C SER A 860 -14.93 9.79 28.68
N GLY A 861 -15.32 9.14 29.78
CA GLY A 861 -15.98 7.83 29.77
C GLY A 861 -15.02 6.66 29.53
N LEU A 862 -13.71 6.89 29.57
CA LEU A 862 -12.70 5.85 29.35
C LEU A 862 -12.65 4.89 30.54
N VAL A 863 -12.87 3.60 30.25
CA VAL A 863 -12.67 2.47 31.16
C VAL A 863 -11.37 1.78 30.79
N THR A 864 -10.48 1.55 31.74
CA THR A 864 -9.25 0.76 31.50
C THR A 864 -8.96 -0.25 32.60
N PHE A 865 -8.30 -1.34 32.24
CA PHE A 865 -7.77 -2.35 33.16
C PHE A 865 -6.68 -3.17 32.48
N GLU A 866 -5.89 -3.91 33.26
CA GLU A 866 -4.78 -4.72 32.75
C GLU A 866 -5.19 -6.16 32.43
N LEU A 867 -4.71 -6.67 31.30
CA LEU A 867 -4.71 -8.08 30.96
C LEU A 867 -3.28 -8.60 31.15
N ASP A 868 -2.99 -9.14 32.34
CA ASP A 868 -1.61 -9.46 32.77
C ASP A 868 -0.87 -10.48 31.91
N LYS A 869 -1.61 -11.38 31.24
CA LYS A 869 -1.05 -12.53 30.52
C LYS A 869 -1.86 -12.77 29.26
N MET A 870 -1.25 -13.45 28.30
CA MET A 870 -1.98 -14.02 27.16
C MET A 870 -3.11 -14.95 27.63
N PRO A 871 -4.15 -15.17 26.81
CA PRO A 871 -5.15 -16.21 27.08
C PRO A 871 -4.50 -17.56 27.37
N ILE A 872 -5.08 -18.33 28.29
CA ILE A 872 -4.60 -19.68 28.66
C ILE A 872 -4.53 -20.55 27.39
N GLU A 873 -3.52 -21.41 27.23
CA GLU A 873 -3.19 -22.13 25.98
C GLU A 873 -4.37 -22.80 25.23
N ASN A 874 -5.41 -23.23 25.94
CA ASN A 874 -6.61 -23.85 25.35
C ASN A 874 -7.67 -22.85 24.84
N LYS A 875 -7.50 -21.56 25.11
CA LYS A 875 -8.37 -20.45 24.67
C LYS A 875 -7.58 -19.52 23.76
N ARG A 876 -8.20 -19.04 22.68
CA ARG A 876 -7.58 -18.09 21.75
C ARG A 876 -7.73 -16.63 22.20
N PHE A 877 -8.70 -16.35 23.07
CA PHE A 877 -9.12 -15.01 23.45
C PHE A 877 -9.47 -14.97 24.94
N HIS A 878 -9.32 -13.80 25.55
CA HIS A 878 -9.94 -13.47 26.83
C HIS A 878 -11.43 -13.23 26.63
N LEU A 879 -12.27 -13.87 27.44
CA LEU A 879 -13.67 -13.51 27.58
C LEU A 879 -13.81 -12.39 28.62
N ILE A 880 -14.13 -11.20 28.13
CA ILE A 880 -14.34 -10.00 28.93
C ILE A 880 -15.83 -9.71 29.04
N GLN A 881 -16.31 -9.39 30.24
CA GLN A 881 -17.67 -8.94 30.50
C GLN A 881 -17.63 -7.61 31.26
N VAL A 882 -18.35 -6.61 30.76
CA VAL A 882 -18.51 -5.31 31.40
C VAL A 882 -19.98 -5.15 31.76
N GLU A 883 -20.28 -5.01 33.05
CA GLU A 883 -21.63 -4.74 33.54
C GLU A 883 -21.78 -3.25 33.82
N LEU A 884 -22.78 -2.62 33.18
CA LEU A 884 -22.99 -1.16 33.12
C LEU A 884 -23.95 -0.65 34.19
#